data_AF-A0A9D8CGX0-F1
#
_entry.id   AF-A0A9D8CGX0-F1
#
_cell.length_a   1.000
_cell.length_b   1.000
_cell.length_c   1.000
_cell.angle_alpha   90.00
_cell.angle_beta   90.00
_cell.angle_gamma   90.00
#
_symmetry.space_group_name_H-M   'P 1'
#
loop_
_entity.id
_entity.type
_entity.pdbx_description
1 polymer ?
#
loop_
_entity_poly.entity_id
_entity_poly.type
_entity_poly.pdbx_seq_one_letter_code
_entity_poly.pdbx_strand_id
1 'polypeptide(L)'
;MVVVSTYPHQIRTVENLWIPLGDGKRLSARMWLPIDAKTKPVPAILEYLPYRHRDATYERDVQTHPYMAGHGYACVRVDMRGSGESDGVLYDEYLKQEQDDALEVIAWIAAQPWCTGKVGMMGISWGGFNGLQVAARRPPALKAIVTVASTDDRYADDVHYMGGCLNNSNMGWGCTMFANSARPPDPAIVGEAWRGMWRERLDNATLLTHAWLTHQRRDDYWKHGSVCENFDDITCAVYAVGGWEDGYSNAVPRLLAGLKCPKKGVVGPWPHSYPHVAKLHPMGFLQEILRWWDQWLKGKDTGIMAEPMYRVWLQESVPPLPGYTERPGRWVCEPSWPSPTVKSRAWHLGAGTLVERPVEHVRLAHRSSQIVGLNSGTWCPYGFLGEMPPDQRADDGMSLCFDSAPLGDRLEIVGAPTTILDIESDKPQAMLCVRLCEVQESGESLRVSYGLLNLSHRESHELPEPLVPGRRYQVRVQLNDVAHAFARGSRLRVAVSTAYWPIAWPSPEAATIAVHTGGASRLELPVRAPRPEDDKLAEFPPAHTAPLAEVKVHRPGIRTMTVERNMSTETSTWINKTDRGRIEFTDHGLIIEAAATGRYSITPRDPLSAKIDINWLNVHERGDWRTRVESHTVMTATKSEFRLEAQLKAYEGDQVFSAREWDVKVPRDNV
;
A
#
# COMPACT_ATOMS: atom_id res chain seq x y z
N MET A 1 -10.62 22.03 -2.26
CA MET A 1 -9.25 22.09 -2.81
C MET A 1 -9.06 23.45 -3.46
N VAL A 2 -7.93 24.12 -3.18
CA VAL A 2 -7.59 25.46 -3.66
C VAL A 2 -6.36 25.38 -4.54
N VAL A 3 -6.47 25.83 -5.78
CA VAL A 3 -5.33 25.91 -6.70
C VAL A 3 -4.56 27.21 -6.42
N VAL A 4 -3.26 27.09 -6.17
CA VAL A 4 -2.35 28.22 -5.90
C VAL A 4 -1.43 28.41 -7.09
N SER A 5 -1.50 29.57 -7.74
CA SER A 5 -0.67 29.91 -8.92
C SER A 5 0.34 31.04 -8.67
N THR A 6 0.22 31.75 -7.55
CA THR A 6 1.14 32.82 -7.15
C THR A 6 1.92 32.38 -5.93
N TYR A 7 3.24 32.45 -6.01
CA TYR A 7 4.15 31.99 -4.95
C TYR A 7 5.08 33.11 -4.47
N PRO A 8 5.63 33.01 -3.24
CA PRO A 8 6.66 33.94 -2.75
C PRO A 8 7.93 33.99 -3.61
N HIS A 9 8.28 32.87 -4.27
CA HIS A 9 9.42 32.78 -5.19
C HIS A 9 8.95 32.46 -6.60
N GLN A 10 9.51 33.17 -7.59
CA GLN A 10 9.42 32.73 -8.97
C GLN A 10 10.26 31.46 -9.17
N ILE A 11 9.71 30.49 -9.89
CA ILE A 11 10.34 29.20 -10.14
C ILE A 11 10.60 29.02 -11.63
N ARG A 12 11.61 28.20 -11.94
CA ARG A 12 11.82 27.63 -13.27
C ARG A 12 11.70 26.11 -13.19
N THR A 13 11.09 25.51 -14.20
CA THR A 13 11.06 24.06 -14.38
C THR A 13 12.19 23.64 -15.31
N VAL A 14 12.90 22.58 -14.94
CA VAL A 14 13.86 21.87 -15.79
C VAL A 14 13.23 20.53 -16.13
N GLU A 15 12.77 20.40 -17.36
CA GLU A 15 11.99 19.23 -17.83
C GLU A 15 12.76 17.91 -17.78
N ASN A 16 14.08 17.98 -17.97
CA ASN A 16 14.97 16.86 -17.75
C ASN A 16 16.39 17.37 -17.43
N LEU A 17 17.03 16.75 -16.43
CA LEU A 17 18.45 16.90 -16.12
C LEU A 17 19.04 15.52 -15.83
N TRP A 18 20.35 15.38 -16.07
CA TRP A 18 21.08 14.14 -15.86
C TRP A 18 21.89 14.21 -14.56
N ILE A 19 21.69 13.23 -13.69
CA ILE A 19 22.50 13.01 -12.50
C ILE A 19 23.47 11.87 -12.81
N PRO A 20 24.79 12.14 -12.97
CA PRO A 20 25.76 11.09 -13.18
C PRO A 20 26.00 10.30 -11.88
N LEU A 21 26.14 8.98 -12.01
CA LEU A 21 26.53 8.07 -10.94
C LEU A 21 28.00 7.66 -11.10
N GLY A 22 28.60 7.15 -10.02
CA GLY A 22 30.00 6.73 -9.98
C GLY A 22 30.32 5.55 -10.91
N ASP A 23 29.32 4.75 -11.27
CA ASP A 23 29.46 3.63 -12.22
C ASP A 23 29.35 4.06 -13.71
N GLY A 24 29.21 5.35 -13.98
CA GLY A 24 29.10 5.93 -15.32
C GLY A 24 27.68 5.92 -15.89
N LYS A 25 26.69 5.39 -15.17
CA LYS A 25 25.27 5.49 -15.55
C LYS A 25 24.73 6.87 -15.18
N ARG A 26 23.60 7.24 -15.77
CA ARG A 26 22.92 8.51 -15.50
C ARG A 26 21.46 8.27 -15.13
N LEU A 27 21.00 9.03 -14.15
CA LEU A 27 19.60 9.08 -13.77
C LEU A 27 18.95 10.35 -14.30
N SER A 28 17.77 10.18 -14.88
CA SER A 28 16.93 11.27 -15.37
C SER A 28 16.14 11.88 -14.23
N ALA A 29 16.10 13.21 -14.16
CA ALA A 29 15.35 13.92 -13.16
C ALA A 29 14.64 15.15 -13.71
N ARG A 30 13.45 15.44 -13.18
CA ARG A 30 12.76 16.71 -13.34
C ARG A 30 12.97 17.57 -12.12
N MET A 31 13.15 18.88 -12.32
CA MET A 31 13.43 19.79 -11.22
C MET A 31 12.62 21.08 -11.30
N TRP A 32 12.13 21.53 -10.15
CA TRP A 32 11.53 22.85 -9.96
C TRP A 32 12.42 23.64 -9.00
N LEU A 33 12.89 24.81 -9.44
CA LEU A 33 13.92 25.56 -8.73
C LEU A 33 13.57 27.05 -8.66
N PRO A 34 13.68 27.71 -7.49
CA PRO A 34 13.64 29.17 -7.39
C PRO A 34 14.69 29.82 -8.30
N ILE A 35 14.30 30.85 -9.04
CA ILE A 35 15.19 31.47 -10.04
C ILE A 35 16.45 32.09 -9.43
N ASP A 36 16.37 32.55 -8.17
CA ASP A 36 17.48 33.14 -7.43
C ASP A 36 18.27 32.12 -6.60
N ALA A 37 17.99 30.81 -6.72
CA ALA A 37 18.63 29.78 -5.90
C ALA A 37 20.16 29.72 -6.04
N LYS A 38 20.74 30.15 -7.17
CA LYS A 38 22.22 30.20 -7.32
C LYS A 38 22.88 31.28 -6.47
N THR A 39 22.18 32.39 -6.20
CA THR A 39 22.69 33.49 -5.36
C THR A 39 22.17 33.39 -3.94
N LYS A 40 21.02 32.73 -3.74
CA LYS A 40 20.42 32.40 -2.45
C LYS A 40 20.09 30.90 -2.39
N PRO A 41 21.07 30.03 -2.09
CA PRO A 41 20.85 28.60 -2.05
C PRO A 41 19.68 28.20 -1.15
N VAL A 42 18.92 27.20 -1.59
CA VAL A 42 17.74 26.66 -0.89
C VAL A 42 17.95 25.20 -0.53
N PRO A 43 17.32 24.67 0.54
CA PRO A 43 17.30 23.23 0.77
C PRO A 43 16.56 22.50 -0.37
N ALA A 44 16.85 21.21 -0.52
CA ALA A 44 16.24 20.38 -1.55
C ALA A 44 15.23 19.37 -0.98
N ILE A 45 14.23 19.00 -1.78
CA ILE A 45 13.29 17.92 -1.51
C ILE A 45 13.43 16.91 -2.67
N LEU A 46 13.79 15.68 -2.33
CA LEU A 46 13.94 14.56 -3.26
C LEU A 46 12.70 13.67 -3.23
N GLU A 47 12.18 13.30 -4.40
CA GLU A 47 11.33 12.13 -4.59
C GLU A 47 12.02 11.18 -5.59
N TYR A 48 12.20 9.91 -5.21
CA TYR A 48 12.98 8.91 -5.94
C TYR A 48 12.18 7.63 -6.07
N LEU A 49 11.74 7.27 -7.29
CA LEU A 49 10.84 6.13 -7.54
C LEU A 49 10.81 5.73 -9.03
N PRO A 50 10.25 4.56 -9.41
CA PRO A 50 10.32 4.03 -10.77
C PRO A 50 9.09 4.35 -11.64
N TYR A 51 8.34 5.41 -11.32
CA TYR A 51 7.05 5.70 -11.95
C TYR A 51 7.10 6.88 -12.94
N ARG A 52 8.19 7.04 -13.69
CA ARG A 52 8.33 7.92 -14.86
C ARG A 52 7.81 9.37 -14.70
N HIS A 53 8.71 10.32 -14.48
CA HIS A 53 8.34 11.73 -14.22
C HIS A 53 7.70 12.47 -15.41
N ARG A 54 7.79 11.91 -16.63
CA ARG A 54 7.17 12.44 -17.86
C ARG A 54 5.81 11.83 -18.23
N ASP A 55 5.38 10.78 -17.52
CA ASP A 55 4.05 10.20 -17.76
C ASP A 55 3.32 9.80 -16.46
N ALA A 56 3.65 8.65 -15.87
CA ALA A 56 2.81 8.00 -14.88
C ALA A 56 2.65 8.82 -13.58
N THR A 57 3.66 9.60 -13.19
CA THR A 57 3.55 10.54 -12.06
C THR A 57 3.43 12.01 -12.47
N TYR A 58 3.40 12.32 -13.77
CA TYR A 58 3.44 13.70 -14.26
C TYR A 58 2.37 14.59 -13.61
N GLU A 59 1.09 14.19 -13.67
CA GLU A 59 -0.03 14.99 -13.15
C GLU A 59 0.06 15.23 -11.64
N ARG A 60 0.57 14.23 -10.90
CA ARG A 60 0.77 14.30 -9.45
C ARG A 60 1.94 15.20 -9.09
N ASP A 61 3.02 15.12 -9.87
CA ASP A 61 4.26 15.82 -9.61
C ASP A 61 4.08 17.34 -9.79
N VAL A 62 3.35 17.75 -10.83
CA VAL A 62 3.04 19.18 -11.09
C VAL A 62 2.10 19.80 -10.06
N GLN A 63 1.31 19.00 -9.33
CA GLN A 63 0.44 19.49 -8.25
C GLN A 63 1.18 19.73 -6.93
N THR A 64 2.37 19.13 -6.77
CA THR A 64 3.07 19.06 -5.48
C THR A 64 4.38 19.85 -5.49
N HIS A 65 5.27 19.54 -6.44
CA HIS A 65 6.63 20.09 -6.44
C HIS A 65 6.70 21.59 -6.77
N PRO A 66 5.91 22.15 -7.71
CA PRO A 66 5.89 23.59 -7.94
C PRO A 66 5.47 24.38 -6.71
N TYR A 67 4.51 23.86 -5.92
CA TYR A 67 4.08 24.50 -4.70
C TYR A 67 5.23 24.60 -3.70
N MET A 68 5.94 23.48 -3.44
CA MET A 68 7.09 23.48 -2.54
C MET A 68 8.22 24.39 -3.06
N ALA A 69 8.52 24.32 -4.35
CA ALA A 69 9.54 25.17 -4.96
C ALA A 69 9.21 26.66 -4.83
N GLY A 70 7.96 27.03 -5.04
CA GLY A 70 7.45 28.39 -4.85
C GLY A 70 7.60 28.92 -3.42
N HIS A 71 7.75 28.02 -2.43
CA HIS A 71 8.01 28.35 -1.02
C HIS A 71 9.50 28.21 -0.61
N GLY A 72 10.41 28.25 -1.60
CA GLY A 72 11.84 28.35 -1.37
C GLY A 72 12.52 27.00 -1.11
N TYR A 73 12.21 26.01 -1.95
CA TYR A 73 12.85 24.69 -1.99
C TYR A 73 13.29 24.33 -3.41
N ALA A 74 14.36 23.56 -3.56
CA ALA A 74 14.64 22.88 -4.82
C ALA A 74 13.94 21.53 -4.81
N CYS A 75 12.99 21.30 -5.71
CA CYS A 75 12.29 20.02 -5.78
C CYS A 75 12.87 19.17 -6.91
N VAL A 76 13.33 17.96 -6.60
CA VAL A 76 14.01 17.07 -7.56
C VAL A 76 13.27 15.73 -7.57
N ARG A 77 12.60 15.42 -8.68
CA ARG A 77 11.95 14.14 -8.92
C ARG A 77 12.86 13.31 -9.83
N VAL A 78 13.40 12.22 -9.33
CA VAL A 78 14.38 11.37 -10.03
C VAL A 78 13.77 10.03 -10.41
N ASP A 79 13.83 9.67 -11.70
CA ASP A 79 13.54 8.32 -12.16
C ASP A 79 14.68 7.38 -11.78
N MET A 80 14.34 6.32 -11.06
CA MET A 80 15.29 5.29 -10.67
C MET A 80 15.96 4.63 -11.88
N ARG A 81 17.09 3.96 -11.64
CA ARG A 81 17.78 3.12 -12.62
C ARG A 81 16.80 2.19 -13.32
N GLY A 82 16.88 2.15 -14.65
CA GLY A 82 16.00 1.32 -15.49
C GLY A 82 14.54 1.79 -15.62
N SER A 83 14.16 2.91 -15.01
CA SER A 83 12.86 3.55 -15.18
C SER A 83 12.98 4.83 -15.99
N GLY A 84 11.90 5.21 -16.69
CA GLY A 84 11.84 6.49 -17.39
C GLY A 84 12.95 6.59 -18.41
N GLU A 85 13.69 7.69 -18.29
CA GLU A 85 14.81 8.02 -19.18
C GLU A 85 16.17 7.63 -18.59
N SER A 86 16.18 7.06 -17.39
CA SER A 86 17.40 6.65 -16.70
C SER A 86 18.04 5.41 -17.35
N ASP A 87 19.37 5.37 -17.32
CA ASP A 87 20.13 4.24 -17.81
C ASP A 87 19.88 2.98 -16.95
N GLY A 88 20.18 1.79 -17.50
CA GLY A 88 20.16 0.50 -16.78
C GLY A 88 18.82 -0.22 -16.79
N VAL A 89 18.65 -1.13 -15.82
CA VAL A 89 17.52 -2.07 -15.71
C VAL A 89 17.01 -2.10 -14.27
N LEU A 90 15.69 -2.16 -14.11
CA LEU A 90 15.04 -2.40 -12.83
C LEU A 90 14.86 -3.90 -12.65
N TYR A 91 15.70 -4.51 -11.83
CA TYR A 91 15.72 -5.97 -11.63
C TYR A 91 14.69 -6.45 -10.60
N ASP A 92 14.45 -5.64 -9.57
CA ASP A 92 13.55 -5.92 -8.47
C ASP A 92 13.28 -4.64 -7.67
N GLU A 93 12.49 -4.74 -6.60
CA GLU A 93 12.14 -3.64 -5.72
C GLU A 93 13.02 -3.53 -4.47
N TYR A 94 13.42 -2.29 -4.15
CA TYR A 94 14.16 -1.93 -2.94
C TYR A 94 15.52 -2.61 -2.78
N LEU A 95 16.16 -2.90 -3.92
CA LEU A 95 17.49 -3.48 -3.96
C LEU A 95 18.52 -2.59 -3.26
N LYS A 96 19.59 -3.19 -2.76
CA LYS A 96 20.74 -2.43 -2.26
C LYS A 96 21.24 -1.40 -3.29
N GLN A 97 21.25 -1.76 -4.57
CA GLN A 97 21.65 -0.85 -5.65
C GLN A 97 20.76 0.40 -5.73
N GLU A 98 19.45 0.26 -5.56
CA GLU A 98 18.53 1.41 -5.51
C GLU A 98 18.90 2.36 -4.36
N GLN A 99 19.19 1.81 -3.18
CA GLN A 99 19.59 2.61 -2.02
C GLN A 99 20.93 3.30 -2.25
N ASP A 100 21.92 2.59 -2.82
CA ASP A 100 23.24 3.16 -3.10
C ASP A 100 23.16 4.30 -4.14
N ASP A 101 22.37 4.12 -5.20
CA ASP A 101 22.09 5.18 -6.18
C ASP A 101 21.43 6.39 -5.51
N ALA A 102 20.49 6.18 -4.58
CA ALA A 102 19.85 7.27 -3.83
C ALA A 102 20.84 8.04 -2.95
N LEU A 103 21.81 7.37 -2.34
CA LEU A 103 22.88 8.01 -1.56
C LEU A 103 23.73 8.93 -2.45
N GLU A 104 24.09 8.48 -3.65
CA GLU A 104 24.81 9.28 -4.63
C GLU A 104 23.99 10.48 -5.12
N VAL A 105 22.70 10.29 -5.39
CA VAL A 105 21.77 11.37 -5.75
C VAL A 105 21.70 12.43 -4.65
N ILE A 106 21.54 12.02 -3.39
CA ILE A 106 21.50 12.95 -2.24
C ILE A 106 22.81 13.72 -2.12
N ALA A 107 23.96 13.04 -2.28
CA ALA A 107 25.27 13.68 -2.24
C ALA A 107 25.44 14.68 -3.41
N TRP A 108 25.02 14.30 -4.62
CA TRP A 108 25.07 15.15 -5.80
C TRP A 108 24.21 16.40 -5.63
N ILE A 109 22.97 16.26 -5.13
CA ILE A 109 22.06 17.37 -4.83
C ILE A 109 22.70 18.33 -3.82
N ALA A 110 23.22 17.79 -2.71
CA ALA A 110 23.81 18.58 -1.63
C ALA A 110 25.05 19.37 -2.09
N ALA A 111 25.77 18.88 -3.09
CA ALA A 111 26.95 19.53 -3.66
C ALA A 111 26.63 20.65 -4.68
N GLN A 112 25.36 20.81 -5.09
CA GLN A 112 25.00 21.79 -6.10
C GLN A 112 25.07 23.22 -5.55
N PRO A 113 25.50 24.22 -6.37
CA PRO A 113 25.62 25.62 -5.92
C PRO A 113 24.28 26.27 -5.56
N TRP A 114 23.16 25.65 -5.94
CA TRP A 114 21.81 26.11 -5.58
C TRP A 114 21.27 25.45 -4.30
N CYS A 115 21.97 24.46 -3.73
CA CYS A 115 21.55 23.75 -2.53
C CYS A 115 22.25 24.29 -1.28
N THR A 116 21.56 24.32 -0.14
CA THR A 116 22.18 24.64 1.17
C THR A 116 22.99 23.49 1.77
N GLY A 117 23.09 22.36 1.08
CA GLY A 117 23.65 21.11 1.60
C GLY A 117 22.67 20.32 2.49
N LYS A 118 21.43 20.78 2.65
CA LYS A 118 20.36 20.07 3.37
C LYS A 118 19.32 19.54 2.41
N VAL A 119 19.00 18.25 2.56
CA VAL A 119 18.05 17.52 1.74
C VAL A 119 16.95 16.94 2.63
N GLY A 120 15.71 17.02 2.19
CA GLY A 120 14.61 16.20 2.66
C GLY A 120 14.21 15.19 1.58
N MET A 121 13.55 14.11 1.98
CA MET A 121 13.03 13.12 1.04
C MET A 121 11.55 12.85 1.31
N MET A 122 10.75 12.73 0.26
CA MET A 122 9.34 12.39 0.38
C MET A 122 8.88 11.44 -0.70
N GLY A 123 7.82 10.70 -0.41
CA GLY A 123 7.18 9.86 -1.40
C GLY A 123 5.96 9.13 -0.82
N ILE A 124 5.17 8.57 -1.73
CA ILE A 124 4.05 7.68 -1.43
C ILE A 124 4.36 6.28 -1.95
N SER A 125 3.90 5.24 -1.24
CA SER A 125 4.12 3.85 -1.67
C SER A 125 5.62 3.60 -1.76
N TRP A 126 6.14 3.07 -2.88
CA TRP A 126 7.57 2.94 -3.14
C TRP A 126 8.46 4.10 -2.69
N GLY A 127 8.07 5.34 -2.98
CA GLY A 127 8.85 6.52 -2.57
C GLY A 127 8.83 6.77 -1.05
N GLY A 128 7.80 6.29 -0.35
CA GLY A 128 7.75 6.29 1.12
C GLY A 128 8.60 5.17 1.71
N PHE A 129 8.49 3.95 1.16
CA PHE A 129 9.28 2.78 1.59
C PHE A 129 10.78 3.05 1.45
N ASN A 130 11.22 3.45 0.27
CA ASN A 130 12.64 3.73 0.06
C ASN A 130 13.11 4.98 0.81
N GLY A 131 12.21 5.92 1.12
CA GLY A 131 12.49 7.04 2.01
C GLY A 131 12.92 6.57 3.41
N LEU A 132 12.24 5.58 3.97
CA LEU A 132 12.62 4.94 5.24
C LEU A 132 13.95 4.19 5.11
N GLN A 133 14.12 3.38 4.06
CA GLN A 133 15.33 2.57 3.85
C GLN A 133 16.57 3.44 3.64
N VAL A 134 16.47 4.49 2.83
CA VAL A 134 17.57 5.45 2.60
C VAL A 134 17.86 6.25 3.87
N ALA A 135 16.85 6.62 4.65
CA ALA A 135 17.07 7.26 5.95
C ALA A 135 17.85 6.37 6.92
N ALA A 136 17.61 5.06 6.92
CA ALA A 136 18.36 4.09 7.72
C ALA A 136 19.85 3.99 7.32
N ARG A 137 20.19 4.36 6.08
CA ARG A 137 21.57 4.46 5.58
C ARG A 137 22.28 5.76 6.00
N ARG A 138 21.58 6.65 6.72
CA ARG A 138 22.10 7.89 7.34
C ARG A 138 22.94 8.80 6.42
N PRO A 139 22.50 9.11 5.18
CA PRO A 139 23.22 10.08 4.34
C PRO A 139 23.33 11.44 5.06
N PRO A 140 24.53 12.04 5.16
CA PRO A 140 24.76 13.18 6.04
C PRO A 140 23.93 14.42 5.66
N ALA A 141 23.56 14.56 4.39
CA ALA A 141 22.75 15.68 3.91
C ALA A 141 21.24 15.53 4.21
N LEU A 142 20.75 14.31 4.48
CA LEU A 142 19.34 14.05 4.73
C LEU A 142 18.96 14.42 6.16
N LYS A 143 18.04 15.38 6.32
CA LYS A 143 17.67 15.92 7.64
C LYS A 143 16.25 15.58 8.08
N ALA A 144 15.37 15.31 7.13
CA ALA A 144 14.00 14.88 7.42
C ALA A 144 13.40 14.11 6.24
N ILE A 145 12.44 13.25 6.54
CA ILE A 145 11.60 12.57 5.54
C ILE A 145 10.11 12.76 5.82
N VAL A 146 9.30 12.63 4.77
CA VAL A 146 7.85 12.45 4.83
C VAL A 146 7.51 11.15 4.11
N THR A 147 7.09 10.13 4.85
CA THR A 147 6.73 8.82 4.30
C THR A 147 5.22 8.65 4.27
N VAL A 148 4.65 8.39 3.10
CA VAL A 148 3.20 8.32 2.88
C VAL A 148 2.80 6.92 2.41
N ALA A 149 1.78 6.32 3.03
CA ALA A 149 1.22 5.02 2.66
C ALA A 149 2.32 3.97 2.36
N SER A 150 3.21 3.79 3.34
CA SER A 150 4.40 2.95 3.28
C SER A 150 4.41 1.90 4.38
N THR A 151 5.22 0.85 4.27
CA THR A 151 5.44 -0.11 5.37
C THR A 151 6.85 -0.07 5.94
N ASP A 152 6.98 -0.49 7.21
CA ASP A 152 8.24 -0.78 7.90
C ASP A 152 8.64 -2.27 7.83
N ASP A 153 7.72 -3.16 7.45
CA ASP A 153 7.92 -4.61 7.33
C ASP A 153 7.45 -5.12 5.97
N ARG A 154 8.40 -5.45 5.09
CA ARG A 154 8.12 -5.89 3.71
C ARG A 154 7.55 -7.30 3.61
N TYR A 155 7.63 -8.11 4.66
CA TYR A 155 7.05 -9.44 4.63
C TYR A 155 5.61 -9.41 5.16
N ALA A 156 5.42 -8.94 6.38
CA ALA A 156 4.15 -9.14 7.09
C ALA A 156 3.06 -8.10 6.75
N ASP A 157 3.45 -6.97 6.16
CA ASP A 157 2.58 -5.82 5.92
C ASP A 157 2.92 -5.13 4.60
N ASP A 158 3.02 -5.93 3.53
CA ASP A 158 3.25 -5.48 2.17
C ASP A 158 2.31 -6.19 1.17
N VAL A 159 2.40 -5.85 -0.11
CA VAL A 159 1.65 -6.54 -1.19
C VAL A 159 1.95 -8.03 -1.27
N HIS A 160 3.02 -8.51 -0.62
CA HIS A 160 3.51 -9.88 -0.76
C HIS A 160 2.82 -10.88 0.17
N TYR A 161 2.94 -10.67 1.48
CA TYR A 161 2.38 -11.58 2.48
C TYR A 161 1.64 -10.79 3.57
N MET A 162 0.64 -11.43 4.17
CA MET A 162 -0.10 -10.89 5.31
C MET A 162 -0.33 -12.03 6.30
N GLY A 163 0.28 -11.95 7.48
CA GLY A 163 0.25 -13.02 8.47
C GLY A 163 0.79 -14.37 7.95
N GLY A 164 1.74 -14.35 7.01
CA GLY A 164 2.28 -15.54 6.35
C GLY A 164 1.39 -16.15 5.26
N CYS A 165 0.25 -15.53 4.95
CA CYS A 165 -0.55 -15.89 3.78
C CYS A 165 -0.04 -15.13 2.55
N LEU A 166 0.06 -15.78 1.38
CA LEU A 166 0.33 -15.10 0.11
C LEU A 166 -0.82 -14.15 -0.22
N ASN A 167 -0.54 -12.85 -0.24
CA ASN A 167 -1.49 -11.83 -0.63
C ASN A 167 -1.54 -11.78 -2.17
N ASN A 168 -2.73 -11.84 -2.77
CA ASN A 168 -2.86 -11.83 -4.22
C ASN A 168 -2.54 -10.47 -4.86
N SER A 169 -2.43 -9.40 -4.06
CA SER A 169 -1.76 -8.17 -4.49
C SER A 169 -0.33 -8.40 -4.97
N ASN A 170 0.36 -9.46 -4.52
CA ASN A 170 1.67 -9.87 -5.00
C ASN A 170 1.66 -10.05 -6.53
N MET A 171 0.68 -10.80 -7.02
CA MET A 171 0.49 -11.03 -8.45
C MET A 171 0.01 -9.75 -9.16
N GLY A 172 -0.94 -9.01 -8.58
CA GLY A 172 -1.44 -7.76 -9.15
C GLY A 172 -0.34 -6.72 -9.35
N TRP A 173 0.48 -6.50 -8.32
CA TRP A 173 1.60 -5.57 -8.31
C TRP A 173 2.73 -6.05 -9.22
N GLY A 174 3.10 -7.33 -9.15
CA GLY A 174 4.15 -7.91 -9.98
C GLY A 174 3.86 -7.76 -11.47
N CYS A 175 2.61 -8.00 -11.89
CA CYS A 175 2.18 -7.75 -13.28
C CYS A 175 2.20 -6.26 -13.66
N THR A 176 1.86 -5.38 -12.72
CA THR A 176 1.93 -3.92 -12.95
C THR A 176 3.37 -3.48 -13.19
N MET A 177 4.32 -3.95 -12.39
CA MET A 177 5.75 -3.64 -12.56
C MET A 177 6.34 -4.31 -13.79
N PHE A 178 5.95 -5.54 -14.08
CA PHE A 178 6.38 -6.24 -15.29
C PHE A 178 6.01 -5.46 -16.56
N ALA A 179 4.77 -4.96 -16.64
CA ALA A 179 4.32 -4.13 -17.76
C ALA A 179 4.98 -2.74 -17.76
N ASN A 180 5.18 -2.13 -16.59
CA ASN A 180 5.70 -0.76 -16.47
C ASN A 180 7.20 -0.65 -16.75
N SER A 181 8.00 -1.61 -16.29
CA SER A 181 9.46 -1.63 -16.48
C SER A 181 9.86 -1.97 -17.92
N ALA A 182 8.95 -2.59 -18.68
CA ALA A 182 9.14 -2.92 -20.09
C ALA A 182 8.91 -1.73 -21.05
N ARG A 183 8.52 -0.56 -20.54
CA ARG A 183 8.28 0.64 -21.36
C ARG A 183 9.59 1.27 -21.87
N PRO A 184 9.60 1.79 -23.12
CA PRO A 184 10.79 2.42 -23.67
C PRO A 184 11.09 3.76 -22.98
N PRO A 185 12.35 4.23 -23.02
CA PRO A 185 12.63 5.64 -22.80
C PRO A 185 12.11 6.49 -23.98
N ASP A 186 11.85 7.76 -23.70
CA ASP A 186 11.37 8.79 -24.62
C ASP A 186 12.50 9.24 -25.59
N PRO A 187 12.37 9.03 -26.91
CA PRO A 187 13.35 9.44 -27.91
C PRO A 187 13.64 10.95 -27.93
N ALA A 188 12.71 11.80 -27.48
CA ALA A 188 12.95 13.25 -27.40
C ALA A 188 13.97 13.61 -26.31
N ILE A 189 14.24 12.71 -25.37
CA ILE A 189 15.18 12.91 -24.27
C ILE A 189 16.50 12.19 -24.52
N VAL A 190 16.44 10.92 -24.95
CA VAL A 190 17.64 10.08 -25.10
C VAL A 190 18.14 9.95 -26.54
N GLY A 191 17.43 10.52 -27.52
CA GLY A 191 17.78 10.44 -28.94
C GLY A 191 17.82 9.00 -29.43
N GLU A 192 18.65 8.71 -30.43
CA GLU A 192 18.76 7.38 -31.07
C GLU A 192 19.15 6.23 -30.11
N ALA A 193 19.63 6.53 -28.90
CA ALA A 193 19.94 5.53 -27.90
C ALA A 193 18.69 4.78 -27.38
N TRP A 194 17.49 5.35 -27.57
CA TRP A 194 16.26 4.81 -26.99
C TRP A 194 16.01 3.33 -27.34
N ARG A 195 16.30 2.92 -28.58
CA ARG A 195 16.13 1.52 -29.02
C ARG A 195 17.07 0.57 -28.30
N GLY A 196 18.33 0.98 -28.11
CA GLY A 196 19.34 0.18 -27.40
C GLY A 196 19.00 0.02 -25.92
N MET A 197 18.60 1.11 -25.26
CA MET A 197 18.14 1.09 -23.87
C MET A 197 16.87 0.24 -23.71
N TRP A 198 15.92 0.35 -24.64
CA TRP A 198 14.70 -0.45 -24.61
C TRP A 198 14.99 -1.94 -24.81
N ARG A 199 15.88 -2.28 -25.75
CA ARG A 199 16.39 -3.64 -25.95
C ARG A 199 17.00 -4.20 -24.67
N GLU A 200 17.89 -3.45 -24.03
CA GLU A 200 18.52 -3.84 -22.76
C GLU A 200 17.47 -4.17 -21.69
N ARG A 201 16.45 -3.33 -21.52
CA ARG A 201 15.37 -3.57 -20.55
C ARG A 201 14.54 -4.80 -20.87
N LEU A 202 14.16 -4.99 -22.14
CA LEU A 202 13.33 -6.13 -22.56
C LEU A 202 14.09 -7.46 -22.46
N ASP A 203 15.36 -7.48 -22.86
CA ASP A 203 16.21 -8.67 -22.83
C ASP A 203 16.55 -9.09 -21.38
N ASN A 204 16.57 -8.11 -20.46
CA ASN A 204 16.81 -8.33 -19.03
C ASN A 204 15.54 -8.27 -18.16
N ALA A 205 14.35 -8.21 -18.75
CA ALA A 205 13.10 -8.17 -18.01
C ALA A 205 12.99 -9.37 -17.07
N THR A 206 12.65 -9.11 -15.81
CA THR A 206 12.46 -10.09 -14.75
C THR A 206 10.98 -10.24 -14.43
N LEU A 207 10.59 -11.45 -14.02
CA LEU A 207 9.24 -11.73 -13.56
C LEU A 207 9.25 -11.60 -12.02
N LEU A 208 8.97 -10.39 -11.50
CA LEU A 208 9.13 -10.10 -10.07
C LEU A 208 8.32 -11.05 -9.17
N THR A 209 7.10 -11.39 -9.57
CA THR A 209 6.26 -12.38 -8.89
C THR A 209 6.99 -13.73 -8.72
N HIS A 210 7.77 -14.18 -9.71
CA HIS A 210 8.55 -15.41 -9.58
C HIS A 210 9.59 -15.29 -8.46
N ALA A 211 10.34 -14.18 -8.42
CA ALA A 211 11.31 -13.94 -7.35
C ALA A 211 10.63 -13.94 -5.97
N TRP A 212 9.55 -13.18 -5.81
CA TRP A 212 8.83 -13.07 -4.54
C TRP A 212 8.21 -14.40 -4.08
N LEU A 213 7.74 -15.25 -5.01
CA LEU A 213 7.24 -16.59 -4.69
C LEU A 213 8.34 -17.54 -4.23
N THR A 214 9.60 -17.31 -4.61
CA THR A 214 10.72 -18.12 -4.08
C THR A 214 11.07 -17.77 -2.63
N HIS A 215 10.61 -16.62 -2.13
CA HIS A 215 10.81 -16.13 -0.77
C HIS A 215 9.52 -16.21 0.06
N GLN A 216 9.00 -17.43 0.28
CA GLN A 216 7.76 -17.68 1.04
C GLN A 216 7.89 -17.50 2.56
N ARG A 217 9.12 -17.47 3.09
CA ARG A 217 9.43 -17.22 4.50
C ARG A 217 9.95 -15.79 4.67
N ARG A 218 9.93 -15.28 5.90
CA ARG A 218 10.58 -14.00 6.26
C ARG A 218 12.10 -14.17 6.37
N ASP A 219 12.74 -14.44 5.25
CA ASP A 219 14.19 -14.61 5.13
C ASP A 219 14.93 -13.27 4.90
N ASP A 220 16.23 -13.35 4.60
CA ASP A 220 17.11 -12.20 4.42
C ASP A 220 16.66 -11.27 3.28
N TYR A 221 15.95 -11.79 2.28
CA TYR A 221 15.41 -11.00 1.18
C TYR A 221 14.45 -9.92 1.69
N TRP A 222 13.51 -10.31 2.57
CA TRP A 222 12.54 -9.38 3.15
C TRP A 222 13.15 -8.51 4.25
N LYS A 223 14.04 -9.08 5.07
CA LYS A 223 14.71 -8.36 6.16
C LYS A 223 15.52 -7.17 5.64
N HIS A 224 16.24 -7.34 4.53
CA HIS A 224 17.04 -6.27 3.91
C HIS A 224 16.23 -4.99 3.65
N GLY A 225 14.99 -5.13 3.18
CA GLY A 225 14.13 -3.99 2.85
C GLY A 225 13.23 -3.51 3.99
N SER A 226 13.33 -4.09 5.19
CA SER A 226 12.45 -3.81 6.33
C SER A 226 13.18 -2.98 7.38
N VAL A 227 12.72 -1.75 7.63
CA VAL A 227 13.36 -0.88 8.64
C VAL A 227 12.99 -1.25 10.07
N CYS A 228 11.97 -2.09 10.27
CA CYS A 228 11.61 -2.63 11.57
C CYS A 228 12.69 -3.55 12.18
N GLU A 229 13.68 -4.00 11.37
CA GLU A 229 14.86 -4.71 11.88
C GLU A 229 15.64 -3.87 12.89
N ASN A 230 15.75 -2.56 12.64
CA ASN A 230 16.39 -1.63 13.54
C ASN A 230 15.98 -0.17 13.31
N PHE A 231 14.99 0.30 14.08
CA PHE A 231 14.55 1.69 14.00
C PHE A 231 15.62 2.72 14.41
N ASP A 232 16.65 2.33 15.17
CA ASP A 232 17.76 3.22 15.57
C ASP A 232 18.66 3.60 14.38
N ASP A 233 18.50 2.92 13.24
CA ASP A 233 19.17 3.29 12.01
C ASP A 233 18.67 4.59 11.39
N ILE A 234 17.44 5.00 11.72
CA ILE A 234 16.85 6.26 11.26
C ILE A 234 17.08 7.36 12.31
N THR A 235 17.92 8.34 11.96
CA THR A 235 18.27 9.46 12.86
C THR A 235 17.71 10.81 12.42
N CYS A 236 17.37 10.96 11.14
CA CYS A 236 16.69 12.15 10.63
C CYS A 236 15.24 12.22 11.12
N ALA A 237 14.61 13.39 11.07
CA ALA A 237 13.22 13.51 11.50
C ALA A 237 12.26 12.78 10.54
N VAL A 238 11.21 12.13 11.07
CA VAL A 238 10.23 11.36 10.27
C VAL A 238 8.81 11.89 10.46
N TYR A 239 8.14 12.29 9.38
CA TYR A 239 6.70 12.46 9.37
C TYR A 239 6.05 11.27 8.64
N ALA A 240 5.36 10.41 9.38
CA ALA A 240 4.64 9.25 8.85
C ALA A 240 3.17 9.61 8.56
N VAL A 241 2.68 9.25 7.38
CA VAL A 241 1.35 9.62 6.89
C VAL A 241 0.67 8.38 6.35
N GLY A 242 -0.55 8.08 6.81
CA GLY A 242 -1.29 6.89 6.40
C GLY A 242 -2.76 7.17 6.14
N GLY A 243 -3.47 6.14 5.68
CA GLY A 243 -4.91 6.17 5.49
C GLY A 243 -5.57 4.91 6.05
N TRP A 244 -6.78 5.02 6.61
CA TRP A 244 -7.51 3.86 7.11
C TRP A 244 -8.06 2.94 6.02
N GLU A 245 -8.34 3.50 4.85
CA GLU A 245 -8.78 2.70 3.71
C GLU A 245 -7.56 2.09 2.99
N ASP A 246 -6.35 2.58 3.25
CA ASP A 246 -5.13 2.12 2.62
C ASP A 246 -4.67 0.71 3.07
N GLY A 247 -3.94 0.03 2.19
CA GLY A 247 -3.36 -1.29 2.46
C GLY A 247 -2.31 -1.30 3.58
N TYR A 248 -1.63 -0.17 3.83
CA TYR A 248 -0.53 -0.03 4.79
C TYR A 248 -0.94 0.69 6.09
N SER A 249 -2.19 0.48 6.53
CA SER A 249 -2.77 1.15 7.71
C SER A 249 -2.01 0.88 9.02
N ASN A 250 -1.20 -0.17 9.10
CA ASN A 250 -0.50 -0.59 10.31
C ASN A 250 0.85 0.12 10.55
N ALA A 251 1.44 0.74 9.53
CA ALA A 251 2.84 1.17 9.60
C ALA A 251 3.06 2.42 10.46
N VAL A 252 2.17 3.42 10.36
CA VAL A 252 2.28 4.67 11.13
C VAL A 252 2.39 4.42 12.64
N PRO A 253 1.48 3.67 13.29
CA PRO A 253 1.60 3.37 14.71
C PRO A 253 2.87 2.57 15.06
N ARG A 254 3.33 1.64 14.21
CA ARG A 254 4.60 0.90 14.45
C ARG A 254 5.82 1.81 14.39
N LEU A 255 5.92 2.66 13.38
CA LEU A 255 6.98 3.66 13.24
C LEU A 255 7.01 4.61 14.44
N LEU A 256 5.85 5.13 14.86
CA LEU A 256 5.77 6.00 16.03
C LEU A 256 6.17 5.30 17.33
N ALA A 257 5.86 4.01 17.49
CA ALA A 257 6.29 3.25 18.66
C ALA A 257 7.80 2.97 18.65
N GLY A 258 8.37 2.64 17.47
CA GLY A 258 9.74 2.15 17.33
C GLY A 258 10.83 3.21 17.19
N LEU A 259 10.58 4.29 16.44
CA LEU A 259 11.60 5.31 16.14
C LEU A 259 12.04 6.07 17.39
N LYS A 260 13.32 6.46 17.50
CA LYS A 260 13.81 7.35 18.57
C LYS A 260 14.09 8.77 18.11
N CYS A 261 14.15 8.99 16.81
CA CYS A 261 14.31 10.31 16.19
C CYS A 261 13.05 11.19 16.40
N PRO A 262 13.13 12.50 16.14
CA PRO A 262 11.96 13.35 16.07
C PRO A 262 10.94 12.79 15.07
N LYS A 263 9.68 12.66 15.49
CA LYS A 263 8.66 11.96 14.72
C LYS A 263 7.26 12.52 14.91
N LYS A 264 6.45 12.48 13.86
CA LYS A 264 5.00 12.75 13.88
C LYS A 264 4.25 11.77 12.99
N GLY A 265 2.99 11.53 13.32
CA GLY A 265 2.11 10.67 12.55
C GLY A 265 0.74 11.30 12.30
N VAL A 266 0.22 11.13 11.08
CA VAL A 266 -1.17 11.48 10.76
C VAL A 266 -1.82 10.35 9.95
N VAL A 267 -3.04 9.97 10.33
CA VAL A 267 -3.84 8.99 9.57
C VAL A 267 -5.25 9.49 9.33
N GLY A 268 -5.62 9.68 8.07
CA GLY A 268 -6.95 10.12 7.67
C GLY A 268 -7.82 8.97 7.12
N PRO A 269 -9.06 9.26 6.71
CA PRO A 269 -9.94 8.28 6.06
C PRO A 269 -9.58 8.10 4.57
N TRP A 270 -8.29 8.11 4.25
CA TRP A 270 -7.83 8.15 2.87
C TRP A 270 -7.55 6.73 2.34
N PRO A 271 -7.79 6.51 1.05
CA PRO A 271 -7.26 5.36 0.32
C PRO A 271 -5.77 5.60 -0.02
N HIS A 272 -5.18 4.74 -0.85
CA HIS A 272 -3.79 4.85 -1.33
C HIS A 272 -3.57 6.11 -2.19
N SER A 273 -3.41 7.25 -1.52
CA SER A 273 -3.37 8.58 -2.10
C SER A 273 -2.66 9.58 -1.20
N TYR A 274 -2.13 10.67 -1.78
CA TYR A 274 -1.66 11.77 -0.95
C TYR A 274 -2.85 12.52 -0.33
N PRO A 275 -2.74 12.99 0.93
CA PRO A 275 -3.90 13.54 1.63
C PRO A 275 -4.52 14.80 1.02
N HIS A 276 -3.77 15.61 0.26
CA HIS A 276 -4.32 16.82 -0.40
C HIS A 276 -5.11 16.53 -1.67
N VAL A 277 -4.90 15.36 -2.31
CA VAL A 277 -5.58 14.94 -3.54
C VAL A 277 -6.63 13.85 -3.29
N ALA A 278 -6.74 13.36 -2.05
CA ALA A 278 -7.78 12.43 -1.66
C ALA A 278 -9.18 13.05 -1.89
N LYS A 279 -10.14 12.23 -2.34
CA LYS A 279 -11.52 12.70 -2.57
C LYS A 279 -12.28 12.96 -1.27
N LEU A 280 -12.07 12.10 -0.28
CA LEU A 280 -12.72 12.15 1.03
C LEU A 280 -11.81 12.86 2.02
N HIS A 281 -12.34 13.91 2.67
CA HIS A 281 -11.65 14.70 3.70
C HIS A 281 -10.21 15.10 3.33
N PRO A 282 -9.98 15.76 2.18
CA PRO A 282 -8.63 16.21 1.83
C PRO A 282 -8.11 17.23 2.86
N MET A 283 -6.87 17.05 3.31
CA MET A 283 -6.24 17.98 4.25
C MET A 283 -5.30 18.95 3.53
N GLY A 284 -5.00 20.07 4.19
CA GLY A 284 -3.89 20.99 3.86
C GLY A 284 -2.50 20.37 3.98
N PHE A 285 -2.27 19.25 3.29
CA PHE A 285 -1.05 18.45 3.39
C PHE A 285 0.19 19.22 2.96
N LEU A 286 0.11 19.96 1.85
CA LEU A 286 1.23 20.76 1.36
C LEU A 286 1.60 21.86 2.36
N GLN A 287 0.62 22.46 3.01
CA GLN A 287 0.85 23.46 4.06
C GLN A 287 1.49 22.82 5.31
N GLU A 288 1.02 21.63 5.69
CA GLU A 288 1.53 20.90 6.84
C GLU A 288 2.99 20.45 6.63
N ILE A 289 3.31 19.83 5.49
CA ILE A 289 4.69 19.41 5.23
C ILE A 289 5.61 20.60 4.95
N LEU A 290 5.09 21.75 4.48
CA LEU A 290 5.89 22.98 4.41
C LEU A 290 6.38 23.42 5.80
N ARG A 291 5.55 23.31 6.85
CA ARG A 291 5.97 23.57 8.24
C ARG A 291 7.03 22.59 8.71
N TRP A 292 6.88 21.32 8.33
CA TRP A 292 7.86 20.26 8.62
C TRP A 292 9.21 20.54 7.96
N TRP A 293 9.21 20.91 6.68
CA TRP A 293 10.42 21.26 5.96
C TRP A 293 11.08 22.52 6.51
N ASP A 294 10.30 23.56 6.84
CA ASP A 294 10.82 24.78 7.40
C ASP A 294 11.49 24.52 8.77
N GLN A 295 10.95 23.59 9.56
CA GLN A 295 11.56 23.13 10.81
C GLN A 295 12.93 22.49 10.59
N TRP A 296 12.99 21.43 9.78
CA TRP A 296 14.18 20.56 9.73
C TRP A 296 15.22 20.99 8.69
N LEU A 297 14.78 21.61 7.60
CA LEU A 297 15.66 22.02 6.52
C LEU A 297 16.08 23.50 6.65
N LYS A 298 15.21 24.38 7.16
CA LYS A 298 15.53 25.80 7.34
C LYS A 298 15.82 26.21 8.79
N GLY A 299 15.57 25.34 9.77
CA GLY A 299 15.82 25.62 11.19
C GLY A 299 14.88 26.65 11.79
N LYS A 300 13.68 26.85 11.20
CA LYS A 300 12.66 27.75 11.73
C LYS A 300 11.81 27.00 12.75
N ASP A 301 11.55 27.59 13.92
CA ASP A 301 10.56 27.01 14.82
C ASP A 301 9.15 27.24 14.27
N THR A 302 8.50 26.16 13.82
CA THR A 302 7.13 26.20 13.28
C THR A 302 6.08 25.75 14.29
N GLY A 303 6.50 25.43 15.52
CA GLY A 303 5.64 24.88 16.57
C GLY A 303 5.16 23.45 16.30
N ILE A 304 5.50 22.83 15.17
CA ILE A 304 4.95 21.52 14.76
C ILE A 304 5.26 20.40 15.77
N MET A 305 6.40 20.50 16.46
CA MET A 305 6.81 19.53 17.48
C MET A 305 6.16 19.75 18.85
N ALA A 306 5.50 20.89 19.08
CA ALA A 306 4.74 21.16 20.31
C ALA A 306 3.31 20.58 20.25
N GLU A 307 2.83 20.27 19.04
CA GLU A 307 1.55 19.62 18.82
C GLU A 307 1.61 18.11 19.13
N PRO A 308 0.46 17.43 19.34
CA PRO A 308 0.42 15.99 19.59
C PRO A 308 1.19 15.15 18.56
N MET A 309 1.86 14.09 19.02
CA MET A 309 2.67 13.20 18.18
C MET A 309 1.85 12.50 17.10
N TYR A 310 0.66 12.01 17.48
CA TYR A 310 -0.19 11.20 16.60
C TYR A 310 -1.57 11.83 16.48
N ARG A 311 -2.02 12.07 15.25
CA ARG A 311 -3.36 12.59 14.96
C ARG A 311 -4.08 11.67 13.99
N VAL A 312 -5.30 11.24 14.32
CA VAL A 312 -6.04 10.29 13.50
C VAL A 312 -7.50 10.66 13.30
N TRP A 313 -8.06 10.31 12.16
CA TRP A 313 -9.48 10.45 11.88
C TRP A 313 -10.25 9.28 12.50
N LEU A 314 -10.97 9.52 13.59
CA LEU A 314 -11.87 8.55 14.20
C LEU A 314 -13.14 8.47 13.35
N GLN A 315 -13.33 7.34 12.66
CA GLN A 315 -14.48 7.10 11.79
C GLN A 315 -15.73 6.78 12.60
N GLU A 316 -16.89 7.29 12.19
CA GLU A 316 -18.19 6.85 12.71
C GLU A 316 -18.71 5.63 11.92
N SER A 317 -19.66 4.93 12.53
CA SER A 317 -20.44 3.88 11.87
C SER A 317 -21.21 4.45 10.67
N VAL A 318 -21.21 3.69 9.56
CA VAL A 318 -21.98 4.01 8.35
C VAL A 318 -22.46 2.73 7.68
N PRO A 319 -23.46 2.79 6.78
CA PRO A 319 -23.86 1.62 6.00
C PRO A 319 -22.68 1.03 5.21
N PRO A 320 -22.60 -0.31 5.08
CA PRO A 320 -21.54 -0.96 4.31
C PRO A 320 -21.78 -0.81 2.81
N LEU A 321 -21.01 0.07 2.16
CA LEU A 321 -21.16 0.43 0.76
C LEU A 321 -19.85 0.15 0.01
N PRO A 322 -19.91 -0.22 -1.29
CA PRO A 322 -18.72 -0.46 -2.10
C PRO A 322 -17.93 0.82 -2.44
N GLY A 323 -18.37 1.98 -1.96
CA GLY A 323 -17.66 3.25 -2.04
C GLY A 323 -18.45 4.35 -1.34
N TYR A 324 -17.74 5.40 -0.94
CA TYR A 324 -18.29 6.49 -0.14
C TYR A 324 -18.04 7.84 -0.81
N THR A 325 -19.00 8.76 -0.67
CA THR A 325 -18.85 10.19 -1.01
C THR A 325 -18.55 11.05 0.21
N GLU A 326 -18.72 10.49 1.41
CA GLU A 326 -18.41 11.09 2.70
C GLU A 326 -18.00 10.00 3.68
N ARG A 327 -17.06 10.31 4.59
CA ARG A 327 -16.67 9.40 5.67
C ARG A 327 -16.73 10.10 7.03
N PRO A 328 -17.92 10.15 7.67
CA PRO A 328 -18.13 10.93 8.89
C PRO A 328 -17.19 10.48 10.00
N GLY A 329 -16.80 11.44 10.84
CA GLY A 329 -15.78 11.23 11.85
C GLY A 329 -15.27 12.55 12.41
N ARG A 330 -14.21 12.45 13.21
CA ARG A 330 -13.53 13.60 13.80
C ARG A 330 -12.05 13.32 13.99
N TRP A 331 -11.24 14.36 13.98
CA TRP A 331 -9.83 14.23 14.37
C TRP A 331 -9.72 13.99 15.88
N VAL A 332 -8.88 13.02 16.26
CA VAL A 332 -8.47 12.75 17.64
C VAL A 332 -6.95 12.69 17.71
N CYS A 333 -6.38 12.81 18.91
CA CYS A 333 -4.93 12.84 19.04
C CYS A 333 -4.38 12.11 20.27
N GLU A 334 -3.10 11.74 20.16
CA GLU A 334 -2.31 11.16 21.23
C GLU A 334 -0.97 11.91 21.36
N PRO A 335 -0.59 12.38 22.55
CA PRO A 335 0.66 13.11 22.76
C PRO A 335 1.89 12.20 22.61
N SER A 336 1.72 10.90 22.80
CA SER A 336 2.72 9.87 22.57
C SER A 336 2.07 8.60 22.05
N TRP A 337 2.84 7.80 21.31
CA TRP A 337 2.43 6.48 20.88
C TRP A 337 3.51 5.44 21.22
N PRO A 338 3.16 4.25 21.77
CA PRO A 338 1.82 3.81 22.17
C PRO A 338 1.17 4.73 23.22
N SER A 339 -0.14 4.94 23.11
CA SER A 339 -0.84 5.83 24.03
C SER A 339 -1.10 5.14 25.38
N PRO A 340 -0.77 5.78 26.52
CA PRO A 340 -1.09 5.24 27.83
C PRO A 340 -2.61 5.24 28.11
N THR A 341 -3.42 5.99 27.36
CA THR A 341 -4.88 6.11 27.56
C THR A 341 -5.68 5.11 26.73
N VAL A 342 -5.08 4.47 25.74
CA VAL A 342 -5.71 3.37 25.00
C VAL A 342 -5.54 2.08 25.81
N LYS A 343 -6.64 1.43 26.18
CA LYS A 343 -6.66 0.25 27.05
C LYS A 343 -7.24 -0.96 26.32
N SER A 344 -6.59 -2.11 26.47
CA SER A 344 -7.14 -3.37 25.98
C SER A 344 -8.36 -3.77 26.81
N ARG A 345 -9.47 -4.10 26.15
CA ARG A 345 -10.68 -4.68 26.75
C ARG A 345 -11.02 -5.99 26.04
N ALA A 346 -11.37 -7.02 26.81
CA ALA A 346 -11.56 -8.37 26.31
C ALA A 346 -13.04 -8.77 26.19
N TRP A 347 -13.37 -9.48 25.11
CA TRP A 347 -14.63 -10.19 24.90
C TRP A 347 -14.32 -11.66 24.59
N HIS A 348 -14.78 -12.55 25.44
CA HIS A 348 -14.64 -14.00 25.30
C HIS A 348 -15.65 -14.55 24.28
N LEU A 349 -15.17 -15.46 23.45
CA LEU A 349 -16.00 -16.17 22.48
C LEU A 349 -16.79 -17.25 23.23
N GLY A 350 -18.11 -17.30 23.02
CA GLY A 350 -19.02 -18.35 23.47
C GLY A 350 -19.63 -19.13 22.30
N ALA A 351 -20.71 -19.88 22.53
CA ALA A 351 -21.43 -20.55 21.45
C ALA A 351 -22.23 -19.52 20.61
N GLY A 352 -21.58 -18.91 19.63
CA GLY A 352 -22.16 -17.87 18.76
C GLY A 352 -22.25 -16.48 19.41
N THR A 353 -21.67 -16.28 20.59
CA THR A 353 -21.75 -15.04 21.36
C THR A 353 -20.38 -14.45 21.69
N LEU A 354 -20.32 -13.13 21.92
CA LEU A 354 -19.19 -12.41 22.51
C LEU A 354 -19.63 -11.77 23.82
N VAL A 355 -18.91 -12.06 24.90
CA VAL A 355 -19.25 -11.55 26.24
C VAL A 355 -18.02 -11.17 27.03
N GLU A 356 -18.13 -10.23 27.96
CA GLU A 356 -16.98 -9.68 28.71
C GLU A 356 -16.47 -10.59 29.82
N ARG A 357 -17.15 -11.70 30.09
CA ARG A 357 -16.75 -12.69 31.10
C ARG A 357 -16.52 -14.03 30.43
N PRO A 358 -15.57 -14.85 30.90
CA PRO A 358 -15.41 -16.21 30.41
C PRO A 358 -16.72 -16.99 30.50
N VAL A 359 -16.97 -17.80 29.46
CA VAL A 359 -18.14 -18.68 29.35
C VAL A 359 -17.70 -20.13 29.28
N GLU A 360 -18.68 -21.03 29.29
CA GLU A 360 -18.46 -22.45 29.12
C GLU A 360 -17.71 -22.74 27.80
N HIS A 361 -16.82 -23.73 27.88
CA HIS A 361 -16.06 -24.20 26.73
C HIS A 361 -16.96 -25.03 25.81
N VAL A 362 -16.97 -24.67 24.53
CA VAL A 362 -17.63 -25.39 23.44
C VAL A 362 -16.62 -25.53 22.30
N ARG A 363 -16.61 -26.71 21.66
CA ARG A 363 -15.80 -26.95 20.45
C ARG A 363 -16.68 -26.72 19.22
N LEU A 364 -16.35 -25.71 18.41
CA LEU A 364 -17.08 -25.35 17.20
C LEU A 364 -16.22 -25.59 15.97
N ALA A 365 -16.54 -26.60 15.17
CA ALA A 365 -15.83 -26.91 13.93
C ALA A 365 -16.44 -26.16 12.74
N HIS A 366 -15.59 -25.51 11.94
CA HIS A 366 -16.00 -24.76 10.76
C HIS A 366 -15.03 -24.98 9.60
N ARG A 367 -15.58 -24.99 8.38
CA ARG A 367 -14.82 -24.99 7.14
C ARG A 367 -15.51 -24.04 6.18
N SER A 368 -14.82 -22.97 5.80
CA SER A 368 -15.36 -21.97 4.89
C SER A 368 -15.42 -22.50 3.45
N SER A 369 -16.38 -22.00 2.69
CA SER A 369 -16.35 -22.05 1.23
C SER A 369 -15.15 -21.26 0.72
N GLN A 370 -14.51 -21.72 -0.37
CA GLN A 370 -13.33 -21.04 -0.93
C GLN A 370 -13.64 -19.68 -1.56
N ILE A 371 -14.92 -19.36 -1.80
CA ILE A 371 -15.37 -18.04 -2.28
C ILE A 371 -15.61 -17.02 -1.17
N VAL A 372 -15.42 -17.39 0.11
CA VAL A 372 -15.56 -16.40 1.20
C VAL A 372 -14.54 -15.29 1.01
N GLY A 373 -14.98 -14.04 1.17
CA GLY A 373 -14.17 -12.86 0.90
C GLY A 373 -14.46 -12.22 -0.45
N LEU A 374 -15.40 -12.73 -1.28
CA LEU A 374 -15.78 -12.02 -2.51
C LEU A 374 -16.32 -10.61 -2.23
N ASN A 375 -16.80 -10.36 -1.00
CA ASN A 375 -17.20 -9.05 -0.51
C ASN A 375 -16.11 -8.39 0.36
N SER A 376 -14.85 -8.79 0.26
CA SER A 376 -13.76 -8.21 1.04
C SER A 376 -13.42 -6.78 0.63
N GLY A 377 -13.80 -6.34 -0.57
CA GLY A 377 -13.18 -5.17 -1.21
C GLY A 377 -11.75 -5.48 -1.67
N THR A 378 -11.02 -4.45 -2.08
CA THR A 378 -9.62 -4.56 -2.50
C THR A 378 -8.68 -4.40 -1.30
N TRP A 379 -7.56 -5.11 -1.28
CA TRP A 379 -6.57 -4.99 -0.21
C TRP A 379 -5.97 -3.58 -0.10
N CYS A 380 -5.63 -2.96 -1.25
CA CYS A 380 -5.16 -1.57 -1.34
C CYS A 380 -6.03 -0.79 -2.34
N PRO A 381 -7.06 -0.08 -1.86
CA PRO A 381 -7.92 0.75 -2.69
C PRO A 381 -7.24 2.07 -3.06
N TYR A 382 -7.59 2.64 -4.21
CA TYR A 382 -7.08 3.92 -4.72
C TYR A 382 -8.17 5.03 -4.73
N GLY A 383 -9.32 4.79 -4.06
CA GLY A 383 -10.41 5.77 -3.95
C GLY A 383 -11.38 5.76 -5.12
N PHE A 384 -11.55 4.60 -5.75
CA PHE A 384 -12.53 4.37 -6.81
C PHE A 384 -13.73 3.60 -6.29
N LEU A 385 -14.88 3.81 -6.92
CA LEU A 385 -16.11 3.08 -6.59
C LEU A 385 -15.90 1.58 -6.85
N GLY A 386 -16.35 0.74 -5.91
CA GLY A 386 -16.23 -0.71 -5.98
C GLY A 386 -15.11 -1.29 -5.12
N GLU A 387 -14.16 -0.48 -4.64
CA GLU A 387 -12.98 -0.98 -3.93
C GLU A 387 -13.21 -1.22 -2.44
N MET A 388 -14.21 -0.59 -1.83
CA MET A 388 -14.51 -0.74 -0.41
C MET A 388 -15.33 -2.02 -0.13
N PRO A 389 -15.21 -2.63 1.05
CA PRO A 389 -16.02 -3.79 1.41
C PRO A 389 -17.51 -3.41 1.48
N PRO A 390 -18.39 -4.02 0.65
CA PRO A 390 -19.84 -3.87 0.81
C PRO A 390 -20.34 -4.68 2.02
N ASP A 391 -21.66 -4.82 2.17
CA ASP A 391 -22.28 -5.62 3.23
C ASP A 391 -21.67 -7.03 3.33
N GLN A 392 -21.25 -7.38 4.53
CA GLN A 392 -20.55 -8.61 4.86
C GLN A 392 -21.47 -9.81 5.10
N ARG A 393 -22.81 -9.64 5.10
CA ARG A 393 -23.74 -10.76 5.38
C ARG A 393 -23.50 -12.02 4.54
N ALA A 394 -23.09 -11.87 3.27
CA ALA A 394 -22.76 -13.01 2.41
C ALA A 394 -21.55 -13.80 2.94
N ASP A 395 -20.49 -13.10 3.33
CA ASP A 395 -19.28 -13.72 3.89
C ASP A 395 -19.51 -14.22 5.32
N ASP A 396 -20.36 -13.55 6.10
CA ASP A 396 -20.78 -13.98 7.44
C ASP A 396 -21.51 -15.32 7.40
N GLY A 397 -22.36 -15.55 6.39
CA GLY A 397 -23.02 -16.84 6.16
C GLY A 397 -22.08 -18.00 5.81
N MET A 398 -20.82 -17.70 5.47
CA MET A 398 -19.75 -18.67 5.18
C MET A 398 -18.68 -18.71 6.29
N SER A 399 -18.93 -18.04 7.41
CA SER A 399 -18.01 -17.88 8.54
C SER A 399 -18.60 -18.43 9.84
N LEU A 400 -17.74 -18.73 10.80
CA LEU A 400 -18.15 -18.93 12.19
C LEU A 400 -18.24 -17.57 12.89
N CYS A 401 -19.46 -17.10 13.17
CA CYS A 401 -19.73 -15.78 13.72
C CYS A 401 -20.00 -15.82 15.24
N PHE A 402 -19.48 -14.82 15.95
CA PHE A 402 -19.68 -14.59 17.37
C PHE A 402 -20.14 -13.15 17.58
N ASP A 403 -21.31 -12.95 18.20
CA ASP A 403 -21.93 -11.63 18.31
C ASP A 403 -22.06 -11.17 19.76
N SER A 404 -21.78 -9.90 20.02
CA SER A 404 -22.09 -9.30 21.32
C SER A 404 -23.59 -9.08 21.49
N ALA A 405 -24.03 -8.83 22.73
CA ALA A 405 -25.27 -8.08 22.95
C ALA A 405 -25.18 -6.70 22.26
N PRO A 406 -26.31 -6.05 21.92
CA PRO A 406 -26.29 -4.67 21.46
C PRO A 406 -25.52 -3.79 22.44
N LEU A 407 -24.65 -2.94 21.92
CA LEU A 407 -23.84 -2.03 22.72
C LEU A 407 -24.76 -1.02 23.42
N GLY A 408 -24.66 -0.93 24.76
CA GLY A 408 -25.43 0.04 25.54
C GLY A 408 -25.03 1.49 25.26
N ASP A 409 -23.74 1.70 24.94
CA ASP A 409 -23.09 2.98 24.70
C ASP A 409 -22.21 2.91 23.44
N ARG A 410 -21.86 4.08 22.90
CA ARG A 410 -20.88 4.22 21.82
C ARG A 410 -19.49 3.77 22.29
N LEU A 411 -18.79 2.98 21.48
CA LEU A 411 -17.48 2.41 21.81
C LEU A 411 -16.42 2.87 20.79
N GLU A 412 -15.41 3.62 21.23
CA GLU A 412 -14.29 4.03 20.37
C GLU A 412 -13.10 3.08 20.52
N ILE A 413 -12.50 2.71 19.39
CA ILE A 413 -11.22 2.01 19.34
C ILE A 413 -10.20 2.82 18.53
N VAL A 414 -8.93 2.80 18.94
CA VAL A 414 -7.81 3.36 18.18
C VAL A 414 -6.61 2.43 18.32
N GLY A 415 -6.21 1.80 17.22
CA GLY A 415 -5.11 0.83 17.14
C GLY A 415 -5.58 -0.53 16.61
N ALA A 416 -4.69 -1.53 16.63
CA ALA A 416 -4.98 -2.88 16.15
C ALA A 416 -5.82 -3.71 17.15
N PRO A 417 -7.04 -4.16 16.77
CA PRO A 417 -7.72 -5.25 17.46
C PRO A 417 -6.91 -6.55 17.38
N THR A 418 -7.02 -7.41 18.37
CA THR A 418 -6.38 -8.74 18.34
C THR A 418 -7.35 -9.82 18.75
N THR A 419 -7.37 -10.94 18.05
CA THR A 419 -8.09 -12.14 18.47
C THR A 419 -7.11 -13.22 18.87
N ILE A 420 -7.31 -13.78 20.06
CA ILE A 420 -6.59 -14.96 20.54
C ILE A 420 -7.56 -16.13 20.43
N LEU A 421 -7.15 -17.19 19.74
CA LEU A 421 -7.98 -18.35 19.47
C LEU A 421 -7.26 -19.61 19.92
N ASP A 422 -7.98 -20.47 20.64
CA ASP A 422 -7.58 -21.85 20.87
C ASP A 422 -8.23 -22.72 19.81
N ILE A 423 -7.41 -23.36 18.98
CA ILE A 423 -7.83 -24.00 17.75
C ILE A 423 -7.26 -25.41 17.57
N GLU A 424 -7.95 -26.21 16.76
CA GLU A 424 -7.51 -27.50 16.25
C GLU A 424 -7.71 -27.51 14.73
N SER A 425 -6.77 -28.07 13.97
CA SER A 425 -6.95 -28.29 12.52
C SER A 425 -6.95 -29.76 12.18
N ASP A 426 -7.71 -30.15 11.15
CA ASP A 426 -7.66 -31.49 10.55
C ASP A 426 -6.55 -31.63 9.48
N LYS A 427 -5.82 -30.55 9.17
CA LYS A 427 -4.75 -30.50 8.17
C LYS A 427 -3.44 -29.96 8.76
N PRO A 428 -2.28 -30.32 8.18
CA PRO A 428 -1.00 -29.76 8.58
C PRO A 428 -0.79 -28.31 8.14
N GLN A 429 -1.57 -27.84 7.15
CA GLN A 429 -1.53 -26.46 6.65
C GLN A 429 -2.95 -25.92 6.54
N ALA A 430 -3.15 -24.71 7.04
CA ALA A 430 -4.43 -24.02 7.04
C ALA A 430 -4.21 -22.52 7.28
N MET A 431 -5.15 -21.70 6.81
CA MET A 431 -5.19 -20.28 7.12
C MET A 431 -6.41 -19.93 7.97
N LEU A 432 -6.31 -18.82 8.70
CA LEU A 432 -7.43 -18.13 9.32
C LEU A 432 -7.57 -16.74 8.74
N CYS A 433 -8.80 -16.35 8.46
CA CYS A 433 -9.19 -14.95 8.38
C CYS A 433 -10.11 -14.63 9.55
N VAL A 434 -9.81 -13.56 10.27
CA VAL A 434 -10.66 -13.03 11.33
C VAL A 434 -11.12 -11.63 10.93
N ARG A 435 -12.42 -11.43 10.80
CA ARG A 435 -13.03 -10.12 10.54
C ARG A 435 -13.69 -9.60 11.80
N LEU A 436 -13.42 -8.34 12.13
CA LEU A 436 -14.18 -7.56 13.11
C LEU A 436 -15.22 -6.74 12.34
N CYS A 437 -16.48 -7.00 12.61
CA CYS A 437 -17.60 -6.31 11.98
C CYS A 437 -18.46 -5.57 13.02
N GLU A 438 -19.07 -4.49 12.59
CA GLU A 438 -20.19 -3.84 13.28
C GLU A 438 -21.49 -4.30 12.62
N VAL A 439 -22.32 -5.03 13.37
CA VAL A 439 -23.67 -5.40 12.91
C VAL A 439 -24.62 -4.32 13.37
N GLN A 440 -25.16 -3.56 12.42
CA GLN A 440 -26.09 -2.46 12.69
C GLN A 440 -27.46 -3.00 13.11
N GLU A 441 -28.31 -2.15 13.70
CA GLU A 441 -29.66 -2.53 14.13
C GLU A 441 -30.53 -3.04 12.95
N SER A 442 -30.26 -2.56 11.74
CA SER A 442 -30.86 -3.04 10.48
C SER A 442 -30.41 -4.44 10.08
N GLY A 443 -29.37 -4.99 10.72
CA GLY A 443 -28.75 -6.28 10.41
C GLY A 443 -27.65 -6.23 9.36
N GLU A 444 -27.38 -5.07 8.75
CA GLU A 444 -26.24 -4.85 7.86
C GLU A 444 -24.92 -5.05 8.62
N SER A 445 -23.93 -5.69 7.97
CA SER A 445 -22.65 -6.03 8.60
C SER A 445 -21.53 -5.23 7.95
N LEU A 446 -21.00 -4.24 8.68
CA LEU A 446 -19.90 -3.38 8.26
C LEU A 446 -18.55 -3.98 8.68
N ARG A 447 -17.64 -4.21 7.74
CA ARG A 447 -16.26 -4.63 8.06
C ARG A 447 -15.49 -3.44 8.63
N VAL A 448 -15.09 -3.53 9.89
CA VAL A 448 -14.31 -2.49 10.58
C VAL A 448 -12.82 -2.77 10.47
N SER A 449 -12.42 -4.03 10.67
CA SER A 449 -11.04 -4.47 10.48
C SER A 449 -10.98 -5.97 10.20
N TYR A 450 -9.82 -6.48 9.81
CA TYR A 450 -9.57 -7.89 9.58
C TYR A 450 -8.09 -8.22 9.75
N GLY A 451 -7.80 -9.51 9.96
CA GLY A 451 -6.46 -10.06 10.00
C GLY A 451 -6.40 -11.43 9.34
N LEU A 452 -5.23 -11.80 8.86
CA LEU A 452 -4.94 -13.11 8.29
C LEU A 452 -3.84 -13.79 9.12
N LEU A 453 -3.89 -15.12 9.20
CA LEU A 453 -2.81 -15.91 9.75
C LEU A 453 -2.72 -17.25 9.02
N ASN A 454 -1.57 -17.51 8.41
CA ASN A 454 -1.18 -18.85 8.04
C ASN A 454 -0.74 -19.60 9.30
N LEU A 455 -1.44 -20.68 9.64
CA LEU A 455 -1.24 -21.37 10.91
C LEU A 455 0.10 -22.11 11.01
N SER A 456 0.78 -22.35 9.88
CA SER A 456 2.17 -22.84 9.90
C SER A 456 3.13 -21.77 10.43
N HIS A 457 2.75 -20.49 10.29
CA HIS A 457 3.55 -19.33 10.72
C HIS A 457 3.12 -18.80 12.10
N ARG A 458 2.30 -19.54 12.86
CA ARG A 458 1.73 -19.11 14.15
C ARG A 458 2.77 -18.66 15.20
N GLU A 459 3.96 -19.26 15.17
CA GLU A 459 5.08 -18.92 16.08
C GLU A 459 6.15 -18.07 15.40
N SER A 460 6.38 -18.24 14.10
CA SER A 460 7.44 -17.56 13.35
C SER A 460 7.15 -17.50 11.86
N HIS A 461 7.35 -16.33 11.26
CA HIS A 461 7.35 -16.18 9.81
C HIS A 461 8.68 -16.60 9.15
N GLU A 462 9.77 -16.67 9.92
CA GLU A 462 11.09 -17.09 9.44
C GLU A 462 11.24 -18.62 9.45
N LEU A 463 10.73 -19.25 10.50
CA LEU A 463 10.79 -20.69 10.71
C LEU A 463 9.38 -21.28 10.87
N PRO A 464 8.52 -21.23 9.84
CA PRO A 464 7.21 -21.86 9.90
C PRO A 464 7.32 -23.38 10.06
N GLU A 465 6.38 -23.93 10.83
CA GLU A 465 6.25 -25.35 11.13
C GLU A 465 4.82 -25.81 10.87
N PRO A 466 4.60 -26.94 10.19
CA PRO A 466 3.25 -27.46 9.97
C PRO A 466 2.53 -27.76 11.29
N LEU A 467 1.21 -27.74 11.24
CA LEU A 467 0.37 -28.21 12.32
C LEU A 467 0.44 -29.74 12.42
N VAL A 468 0.22 -30.26 13.63
CA VAL A 468 -0.11 -31.66 13.88
C VAL A 468 -1.64 -31.76 13.89
N PRO A 469 -2.27 -32.46 12.94
CA PRO A 469 -3.72 -32.59 12.92
C PRO A 469 -4.29 -33.10 14.25
N GLY A 470 -5.38 -32.51 14.71
CA GLY A 470 -6.02 -32.85 15.99
C GLY A 470 -5.36 -32.28 17.24
N ARG A 471 -4.18 -31.63 17.13
CA ARG A 471 -3.54 -30.94 18.26
C ARG A 471 -4.16 -29.55 18.45
N ARG A 472 -4.34 -29.15 19.73
CA ARG A 472 -4.73 -27.80 20.11
C ARG A 472 -3.55 -26.83 20.08
N TYR A 473 -3.80 -25.64 19.55
CA TYR A 473 -2.86 -24.53 19.47
C TYR A 473 -3.56 -23.25 19.93
N GLN A 474 -2.87 -22.44 20.75
CA GLN A 474 -3.30 -21.06 20.97
C GLN A 474 -2.58 -20.18 19.95
N VAL A 475 -3.34 -19.43 19.17
CA VAL A 475 -2.82 -18.54 18.12
C VAL A 475 -3.31 -17.12 18.33
N ARG A 476 -2.49 -16.15 17.92
CA ARG A 476 -2.80 -14.72 17.98
C ARG A 476 -2.95 -14.18 16.56
N VAL A 477 -4.14 -13.69 16.21
CA VAL A 477 -4.42 -13.01 14.96
C VAL A 477 -4.56 -11.52 15.25
N GLN A 478 -3.56 -10.73 14.89
CA GLN A 478 -3.68 -9.27 14.90
C GLN A 478 -4.48 -8.82 13.68
N LEU A 479 -5.44 -7.93 13.90
CA LEU A 479 -6.20 -7.29 12.83
C LEU A 479 -5.56 -5.94 12.50
N ASN A 480 -5.88 -5.39 11.32
CA ASN A 480 -5.36 -4.10 10.92
C ASN A 480 -5.72 -2.97 11.92
N ASP A 481 -4.80 -2.04 12.13
CA ASP A 481 -5.00 -0.81 12.87
C ASP A 481 -6.15 0.01 12.26
N VAL A 482 -7.00 0.55 13.13
CA VAL A 482 -8.14 1.38 12.75
C VAL A 482 -8.45 2.38 13.86
N ALA A 483 -9.05 3.51 13.51
CA ALA A 483 -9.80 4.35 14.44
C ALA A 483 -11.28 4.32 14.04
N HIS A 484 -12.09 3.66 14.87
CA HIS A 484 -13.52 3.46 14.60
C HIS A 484 -14.37 3.65 15.86
N ALA A 485 -15.54 4.23 15.70
CA ALA A 485 -16.55 4.38 16.72
C ALA A 485 -17.77 3.52 16.39
N PHE A 486 -17.95 2.42 17.14
CA PHE A 486 -19.12 1.57 17.04
C PHE A 486 -20.35 2.29 17.58
N ALA A 487 -21.44 2.27 16.83
CA ALA A 487 -22.67 2.94 17.24
C ALA A 487 -23.32 2.24 18.44
N ARG A 488 -23.97 3.04 19.30
CA ARG A 488 -24.92 2.50 20.30
C ARG A 488 -25.98 1.66 19.59
N GLY A 489 -26.36 0.53 20.18
CA GLY A 489 -27.35 -0.39 19.63
C GLY A 489 -26.82 -1.37 18.57
N SER A 490 -25.65 -1.10 17.98
CA SER A 490 -24.95 -2.06 17.12
C SER A 490 -24.38 -3.23 17.93
N ARG A 491 -23.93 -4.28 17.26
CA ARG A 491 -23.21 -5.41 17.87
C ARG A 491 -21.80 -5.51 17.32
N LEU A 492 -20.88 -5.92 18.18
CA LEU A 492 -19.58 -6.41 17.75
C LEU A 492 -19.77 -7.82 17.18
N ARG A 493 -19.20 -8.09 16.01
CA ARG A 493 -19.10 -9.44 15.44
C ARG A 493 -17.65 -9.81 15.19
N VAL A 494 -17.26 -10.98 15.63
CA VAL A 494 -16.04 -11.66 15.17
C VAL A 494 -16.47 -12.77 14.22
N ALA A 495 -16.02 -12.72 12.98
CA ALA A 495 -16.26 -13.76 11.98
C ALA A 495 -14.96 -14.47 11.63
N VAL A 496 -14.90 -15.78 11.88
CA VAL A 496 -13.72 -16.63 11.63
C VAL A 496 -13.95 -17.46 10.37
N SER A 497 -13.01 -17.39 9.43
CA SER A 497 -13.03 -18.12 8.16
C SER A 497 -11.73 -18.90 7.94
N THR A 498 -11.80 -19.99 7.16
CA THR A 498 -10.63 -20.83 6.80
C THR A 498 -10.14 -20.61 5.37
N ALA A 499 -10.67 -19.59 4.68
CA ALA A 499 -10.25 -19.07 3.38
C ALA A 499 -10.57 -17.56 3.33
N TYR A 500 -10.01 -16.80 2.38
CA TYR A 500 -10.37 -15.39 2.15
C TYR A 500 -9.98 -14.88 0.76
N TRP A 501 -10.78 -15.22 -0.25
CA TRP A 501 -10.55 -14.92 -1.66
C TRP A 501 -11.34 -13.68 -2.11
N PRO A 502 -10.77 -12.71 -2.85
CA PRO A 502 -9.51 -12.80 -3.59
C PRO A 502 -8.31 -12.17 -2.87
N ILE A 503 -8.39 -11.78 -1.60
CA ILE A 503 -7.24 -11.14 -0.92
C ILE A 503 -6.09 -12.12 -0.70
N ALA A 504 -6.36 -13.35 -0.26
CA ALA A 504 -5.34 -14.36 0.03
C ALA A 504 -5.44 -15.55 -0.93
N TRP A 505 -4.27 -16.08 -1.32
CA TRP A 505 -4.21 -17.35 -2.02
C TRP A 505 -4.60 -18.52 -1.09
N PRO A 506 -5.38 -19.52 -1.55
CA PRO A 506 -5.81 -20.63 -0.69
C PRO A 506 -4.66 -21.57 -0.26
N SER A 507 -4.79 -22.15 0.93
CA SER A 507 -3.95 -23.29 1.37
C SER A 507 -4.08 -24.50 0.42
N PRO A 508 -3.12 -25.45 0.39
CA PRO A 508 -3.15 -26.58 -0.55
C PRO A 508 -4.35 -27.52 -0.42
N GLU A 509 -4.99 -27.52 0.75
CA GLU A 509 -6.16 -28.35 1.07
C GLU A 509 -7.18 -27.52 1.85
N ALA A 510 -8.47 -27.83 1.65
CA ALA A 510 -9.55 -27.21 2.42
C ALA A 510 -9.57 -27.79 3.85
N ALA A 511 -9.05 -27.02 4.81
CA ALA A 511 -8.99 -27.41 6.21
C ALA A 511 -10.28 -27.07 6.97
N THR A 512 -10.65 -27.96 7.89
CA THR A 512 -11.63 -27.70 8.94
C THR A 512 -10.87 -27.23 10.19
N ILE A 513 -11.28 -26.09 10.74
CA ILE A 513 -10.75 -25.58 12.01
C ILE A 513 -11.82 -25.70 13.08
N ALA A 514 -11.47 -26.29 14.22
CA ALA A 514 -12.28 -26.22 15.42
C ALA A 514 -11.80 -25.11 16.33
N VAL A 515 -12.69 -24.19 16.71
CA VAL A 515 -12.45 -23.14 17.70
C VAL A 515 -12.96 -23.62 19.06
N HIS A 516 -12.10 -23.57 20.07
CA HIS A 516 -12.41 -23.88 21.45
C HIS A 516 -12.79 -22.58 22.19
N THR A 517 -14.07 -22.39 22.48
CA THR A 517 -14.62 -21.17 23.10
C THR A 517 -14.29 -21.09 24.60
N GLY A 518 -14.77 -20.05 25.29
CA GLY A 518 -14.60 -19.85 26.72
C GLY A 518 -13.40 -18.98 27.06
N GLY A 519 -12.72 -19.25 28.18
CA GLY A 519 -11.63 -18.40 28.67
C GLY A 519 -10.40 -18.31 27.74
N ALA A 520 -10.17 -19.33 26.91
CA ALA A 520 -8.98 -19.44 26.06
C ALA A 520 -9.08 -18.66 24.73
N SER A 521 -10.29 -18.39 24.24
CA SER A 521 -10.54 -17.66 23.00
C SER A 521 -11.22 -16.32 23.26
N ARG A 522 -10.63 -15.21 22.82
CA ARG A 522 -11.12 -13.86 23.08
C ARG A 522 -10.71 -12.85 21.99
N LEU A 523 -11.55 -11.85 21.80
CA LEU A 523 -11.23 -10.59 21.14
C LEU A 523 -10.69 -9.59 22.17
N GLU A 524 -9.63 -8.88 21.83
CA GLU A 524 -9.04 -7.78 22.58
C GLU A 524 -9.15 -6.51 21.72
N LEU A 525 -9.90 -5.50 22.20
CA LEU A 525 -10.05 -4.21 21.53
C LEU A 525 -9.21 -3.12 22.19
N PRO A 526 -8.52 -2.26 21.42
CA PRO A 526 -7.79 -1.11 21.92
C PRO A 526 -8.75 0.06 22.17
N VAL A 527 -9.50 -0.02 23.27
CA VAL A 527 -10.53 0.95 23.63
C VAL A 527 -9.90 2.29 24.00
N ARG A 528 -10.41 3.36 23.38
CA ARG A 528 -10.01 4.73 23.65
C ARG A 528 -11.15 5.47 24.33
N ALA A 529 -10.88 6.10 25.48
CA ALA A 529 -11.82 7.05 26.06
C ALA A 529 -11.73 8.39 25.32
N PRO A 530 -12.85 9.09 25.07
CA PRO A 530 -12.83 10.46 24.55
C PRO A 530 -12.02 11.40 25.46
N ARG A 531 -11.35 12.38 24.85
CA ARG A 531 -10.43 13.28 25.55
C ARG A 531 -10.76 14.74 25.26
N PRO A 532 -10.74 15.66 26.24
CA PRO A 532 -11.00 17.08 26.02
C PRO A 532 -9.98 17.76 25.07
N GLU A 533 -8.80 17.17 24.88
CA GLU A 533 -7.82 17.70 23.92
C GLU A 533 -8.27 17.52 22.46
N ASP A 534 -9.14 16.55 22.17
CA ASP A 534 -9.66 16.32 20.81
C ASP A 534 -10.41 17.57 20.31
N ASP A 535 -11.19 18.20 21.19
CA ASP A 535 -11.99 19.40 20.88
C ASP A 535 -11.14 20.67 20.70
N LYS A 536 -9.85 20.60 21.07
CA LYS A 536 -8.89 21.71 20.95
C LYS A 536 -8.00 21.58 19.72
N LEU A 537 -8.16 20.50 18.94
CA LEU A 537 -7.37 20.30 17.74
C LEU A 537 -7.73 21.34 16.69
N ALA A 538 -6.72 22.08 16.22
CA ALA A 538 -6.87 22.96 15.08
C ALA A 538 -7.29 22.14 13.85
N GLU A 539 -8.31 22.60 13.13
CA GLU A 539 -8.63 22.03 11.82
C GLU A 539 -7.47 22.20 10.86
N PHE A 540 -7.24 21.21 10.00
CA PHE A 540 -6.32 21.39 8.91
C PHE A 540 -6.90 22.40 7.91
N PRO A 541 -6.09 23.33 7.36
CA PRO A 541 -6.58 24.24 6.35
C PRO A 541 -7.05 23.48 5.10
N PRO A 542 -7.89 24.09 4.25
CA PRO A 542 -8.29 23.49 2.99
C PRO A 542 -7.09 23.04 2.15
N ALA A 543 -7.18 21.86 1.54
CA ALA A 543 -6.11 21.32 0.69
C ALA A 543 -5.70 22.30 -0.41
N HIS A 544 -4.40 22.59 -0.52
CA HIS A 544 -3.81 23.34 -1.62
C HIS A 544 -3.17 22.40 -2.65
N THR A 545 -3.17 22.83 -3.91
CA THR A 545 -2.36 22.25 -4.99
C THR A 545 -1.72 23.35 -5.81
N ALA A 546 -0.63 23.05 -6.51
CA ALA A 546 -0.22 23.81 -7.68
C ALA A 546 -1.21 23.61 -8.85
N PRO A 547 -1.12 24.40 -9.95
CA PRO A 547 -1.96 24.21 -11.12
C PRO A 547 -1.91 22.78 -11.64
N LEU A 548 -3.08 22.28 -12.06
CA LEU A 548 -3.21 20.94 -12.63
C LEU A 548 -2.47 20.86 -13.96
N ALA A 549 -2.01 19.66 -14.30
CA ALA A 549 -1.50 19.37 -15.65
C ALA A 549 -2.58 19.65 -16.70
N GLU A 550 -2.19 20.28 -17.81
CA GLU A 550 -3.03 20.33 -18.99
C GLU A 550 -2.85 19.03 -19.79
N VAL A 551 -3.94 18.28 -19.93
CA VAL A 551 -3.97 17.05 -20.73
C VAL A 551 -5.12 17.11 -21.71
N LYS A 552 -4.90 16.60 -22.92
CA LYS A 552 -5.95 16.38 -23.90
C LYS A 552 -6.39 14.93 -23.86
N VAL A 553 -7.65 14.71 -23.50
CA VAL A 553 -8.25 13.38 -23.46
C VAL A 553 -8.80 13.04 -24.85
N HIS A 554 -8.18 12.08 -25.53
CA HIS A 554 -8.65 11.55 -26.81
C HIS A 554 -9.71 10.47 -26.63
N ARG A 555 -9.57 9.68 -25.56
CA ARG A 555 -10.52 8.65 -25.16
C ARG A 555 -10.58 8.62 -23.63
N PRO A 556 -11.76 8.69 -23.01
CA PRO A 556 -11.86 8.60 -21.55
C PRO A 556 -11.48 7.19 -21.08
N GLY A 557 -10.92 7.13 -19.87
CA GLY A 557 -10.71 5.89 -19.17
C GLY A 557 -11.99 5.27 -18.61
N ILE A 558 -11.92 3.99 -18.27
CA ILE A 558 -13.00 3.24 -17.63
C ILE A 558 -12.39 2.37 -16.53
N ARG A 559 -13.03 2.35 -15.37
CA ARG A 559 -12.68 1.41 -14.30
C ARG A 559 -13.93 0.70 -13.81
N THR A 560 -13.88 -0.62 -13.76
CA THR A 560 -14.99 -1.46 -13.30
C THR A 560 -14.50 -2.61 -12.45
N MET A 561 -15.28 -2.91 -11.41
CA MET A 561 -15.11 -4.10 -10.60
C MET A 561 -16.39 -4.92 -10.68
N THR A 562 -16.26 -6.22 -10.96
CA THR A 562 -17.40 -7.10 -11.21
C THR A 562 -17.15 -8.47 -10.62
N VAL A 563 -18.20 -9.09 -10.08
CA VAL A 563 -18.18 -10.49 -9.66
C VAL A 563 -19.14 -11.25 -10.56
N GLU A 564 -18.61 -12.23 -11.30
CA GLU A 564 -19.39 -13.12 -12.16
C GLU A 564 -19.49 -14.50 -11.50
N ARG A 565 -20.66 -15.14 -11.56
CA ARG A 565 -20.87 -16.51 -11.07
C ARG A 565 -21.40 -17.38 -12.19
N ASN A 566 -20.61 -18.36 -12.62
CA ASN A 566 -21.04 -19.38 -13.57
C ASN A 566 -21.68 -20.53 -12.79
N MET A 567 -23.01 -20.68 -12.93
CA MET A 567 -23.76 -21.70 -12.20
C MET A 567 -23.49 -23.13 -12.69
N SER A 568 -23.09 -23.30 -13.96
CA SER A 568 -22.83 -24.62 -14.53
C SER A 568 -21.48 -25.20 -14.09
N THR A 569 -20.50 -24.33 -13.81
CA THR A 569 -19.15 -24.73 -13.37
C THR A 569 -18.89 -24.43 -11.90
N GLU A 570 -19.87 -23.84 -11.19
CA GLU A 570 -19.75 -23.26 -9.84
C GLU A 570 -18.59 -22.24 -9.69
N THR A 571 -18.06 -21.70 -10.79
CA THR A 571 -16.91 -20.78 -10.74
C THR A 571 -17.36 -19.36 -10.43
N SER A 572 -16.74 -18.74 -9.42
CA SER A 572 -16.87 -17.31 -9.15
C SER A 572 -15.62 -16.59 -9.64
N THR A 573 -15.79 -15.51 -10.41
CA THR A 573 -14.67 -14.70 -10.93
C THR A 573 -14.83 -13.25 -10.48
N TRP A 574 -13.85 -12.76 -9.73
CA TRP A 574 -13.70 -11.34 -9.45
C TRP A 574 -12.85 -10.70 -10.55
N ILE A 575 -13.37 -9.65 -11.18
CA ILE A 575 -12.80 -9.00 -12.36
C ILE A 575 -12.54 -7.54 -12.02
N ASN A 576 -11.27 -7.12 -12.11
CA ASN A 576 -10.87 -5.73 -12.03
C ASN A 576 -10.35 -5.29 -13.40
N LYS A 577 -11.07 -4.36 -14.03
CA LYS A 577 -10.68 -3.74 -15.29
C LYS A 577 -10.36 -2.27 -15.04
N THR A 578 -9.16 -1.86 -15.42
CA THR A 578 -8.70 -0.47 -15.33
C THR A 578 -8.16 -0.06 -16.70
N ASP A 579 -8.71 1.00 -17.27
CA ASP A 579 -8.28 1.59 -18.53
C ASP A 579 -8.15 3.10 -18.29
N ARG A 580 -6.95 3.66 -18.45
CA ARG A 580 -6.69 5.10 -18.28
C ARG A 580 -7.21 5.94 -19.43
N GLY A 581 -7.68 5.31 -20.51
CA GLY A 581 -8.04 5.99 -21.73
C GLY A 581 -6.80 6.29 -22.56
N ARG A 582 -6.96 7.27 -23.45
CA ARG A 582 -5.89 7.81 -24.30
C ARG A 582 -5.73 9.28 -23.99
N ILE A 583 -4.60 9.64 -23.39
CA ILE A 583 -4.33 11.01 -22.93
C ILE A 583 -3.05 11.54 -23.60
N GLU A 584 -3.06 12.82 -23.94
CA GLU A 584 -1.91 13.56 -24.46
C GLU A 584 -1.50 14.63 -23.46
N PHE A 585 -0.24 14.61 -23.02
CA PHE A 585 0.35 15.67 -22.22
C PHE A 585 0.69 16.85 -23.16
N THR A 586 -0.01 17.97 -23.03
CA THR A 586 0.01 19.05 -24.05
C THR A 586 1.32 19.84 -24.08
N ASP A 587 2.09 19.81 -23.00
CA ASP A 587 3.37 20.51 -22.87
C ASP A 587 4.51 19.85 -23.67
N HIS A 588 4.47 18.52 -23.83
CA HIS A 588 5.48 17.77 -24.58
C HIS A 588 4.93 16.81 -25.65
N GLY A 589 3.62 16.79 -25.87
CA GLY A 589 2.94 16.04 -26.94
C GLY A 589 3.04 14.52 -26.82
N LEU A 590 3.42 13.98 -25.65
CA LEU A 590 3.44 12.53 -25.45
C LEU A 590 2.03 12.03 -25.24
N ILE A 591 1.64 11.03 -26.02
CA ILE A 591 0.36 10.34 -25.87
C ILE A 591 0.62 9.01 -25.20
N ILE A 592 -0.18 8.68 -24.18
CA ILE A 592 -0.16 7.38 -23.52
C ILE A 592 -1.52 6.70 -23.55
N GLU A 593 -1.49 5.37 -23.61
CA GLU A 593 -2.59 4.50 -23.22
C GLU A 593 -2.09 3.46 -22.23
N ALA A 594 -2.89 3.17 -21.19
CA ALA A 594 -2.58 2.11 -20.24
C ALA A 594 -3.86 1.41 -19.82
N ALA A 595 -3.90 0.09 -19.99
CA ALA A 595 -5.06 -0.71 -19.61
C ALA A 595 -4.63 -2.04 -19.01
N ALA A 596 -5.42 -2.53 -18.06
CA ALA A 596 -5.24 -3.78 -17.36
C ALA A 596 -6.58 -4.48 -17.15
N THR A 597 -6.58 -5.80 -17.25
CA THR A 597 -7.71 -6.63 -16.80
C THR A 597 -7.17 -7.80 -16.00
N GLY A 598 -7.52 -7.86 -14.72
CA GLY A 598 -7.25 -8.99 -13.85
C GLY A 598 -8.51 -9.80 -13.59
N ARG A 599 -8.42 -11.12 -13.74
CA ARG A 599 -9.47 -12.09 -13.43
C ARG A 599 -8.98 -13.05 -12.36
N TYR A 600 -9.76 -13.17 -11.28
CA TYR A 600 -9.45 -13.96 -10.10
C TYR A 600 -10.60 -14.95 -9.93
N SER A 601 -10.39 -16.19 -10.36
CA SER A 601 -11.43 -17.23 -10.39
C SER A 601 -11.16 -18.35 -9.39
N ILE A 602 -12.22 -18.85 -8.75
CA ILE A 602 -12.18 -20.01 -7.85
C ILE A 602 -13.54 -20.72 -7.81
N THR A 603 -13.56 -22.01 -7.50
CA THR A 603 -14.78 -22.77 -7.17
C THR A 603 -14.96 -22.87 -5.65
N PRO A 604 -16.19 -23.03 -5.12
CA PRO A 604 -16.44 -23.00 -3.68
C PRO A 604 -15.81 -24.15 -2.88
N ARG A 605 -15.42 -25.25 -3.53
CA ARG A 605 -15.04 -26.50 -2.85
C ARG A 605 -13.57 -26.87 -3.00
N ASP A 606 -12.90 -26.41 -4.05
CA ASP A 606 -11.55 -26.82 -4.40
C ASP A 606 -10.56 -25.64 -4.32
N PRO A 607 -9.65 -25.59 -3.32
CA PRO A 607 -8.64 -24.54 -3.25
C PRO A 607 -7.68 -24.54 -4.45
N LEU A 608 -7.48 -25.69 -5.11
CA LEU A 608 -6.59 -25.83 -6.27
C LEU A 608 -7.23 -25.33 -7.57
N SER A 609 -8.51 -24.99 -7.54
CA SER A 609 -9.19 -24.33 -8.66
C SER A 609 -8.88 -22.82 -8.76
N ALA A 610 -8.14 -22.26 -7.80
CA ALA A 610 -7.72 -20.87 -7.81
C ALA A 610 -6.86 -20.55 -9.03
N LYS A 611 -7.24 -19.49 -9.75
CA LYS A 611 -6.50 -18.97 -10.89
C LYS A 611 -6.53 -17.45 -10.90
N ILE A 612 -5.37 -16.83 -11.14
CA ILE A 612 -5.24 -15.41 -11.43
C ILE A 612 -4.74 -15.23 -12.86
N ASP A 613 -5.41 -14.40 -13.65
CA ASP A 613 -5.15 -14.17 -15.07
C ASP A 613 -5.15 -12.66 -15.33
N ILE A 614 -3.99 -12.08 -15.60
CA ILE A 614 -3.82 -10.62 -15.71
C ILE A 614 -3.22 -10.28 -17.07
N ASN A 615 -3.87 -9.35 -17.77
CA ASN A 615 -3.39 -8.77 -19.02
C ASN A 615 -3.13 -7.29 -18.83
N TRP A 616 -2.06 -6.78 -19.45
CA TRP A 616 -1.68 -5.38 -19.46
C TRP A 616 -1.35 -4.91 -20.87
N LEU A 617 -1.69 -3.65 -21.14
CA LEU A 617 -1.36 -2.89 -22.34
C LEU A 617 -0.76 -1.55 -21.91
N ASN A 618 0.38 -1.19 -22.48
CA ASN A 618 0.95 0.15 -22.43
C ASN A 618 1.26 0.62 -23.86
N VAL A 619 0.90 1.86 -24.20
CA VAL A 619 1.19 2.48 -25.50
C VAL A 619 1.81 3.84 -25.27
N HIS A 620 2.86 4.16 -26.03
CA HIS A 620 3.50 5.47 -26.07
C HIS A 620 3.59 5.95 -27.51
N GLU A 621 3.13 7.18 -27.76
CA GLU A 621 3.05 7.77 -29.10
C GLU A 621 3.47 9.24 -29.09
N ARG A 622 4.21 9.67 -30.12
CA ARG A 622 4.42 11.09 -30.46
C ARG A 622 4.90 11.24 -31.91
N GLY A 623 4.12 11.94 -32.73
CA GLY A 623 4.39 12.03 -34.17
C GLY A 623 4.42 10.63 -34.79
N ASP A 624 5.48 10.31 -35.52
CA ASP A 624 5.67 9.00 -36.16
C ASP A 624 6.19 7.92 -35.21
N TRP A 625 6.63 8.29 -33.99
CA TRP A 625 7.10 7.32 -33.00
C TRP A 625 5.91 6.71 -32.27
N ARG A 626 5.83 5.38 -32.31
CA ARG A 626 4.82 4.58 -31.60
C ARG A 626 5.46 3.31 -31.04
N THR A 627 5.17 3.03 -29.78
CA THR A 627 5.52 1.75 -29.16
C THR A 627 4.34 1.19 -28.40
N ARG A 628 4.27 -0.14 -28.34
CA ARG A 628 3.24 -0.86 -27.59
C ARG A 628 3.89 -2.02 -26.84
N VAL A 629 3.53 -2.18 -25.58
CA VAL A 629 3.93 -3.30 -24.73
C VAL A 629 2.68 -4.00 -24.24
N GLU A 630 2.63 -5.30 -24.47
CA GLU A 630 1.58 -6.19 -23.97
C GLU A 630 2.20 -7.23 -23.07
N SER A 631 1.56 -7.50 -21.94
CA SER A 631 1.91 -8.64 -21.10
C SER A 631 0.68 -9.41 -20.67
N HIS A 632 0.86 -10.72 -20.53
CA HIS A 632 -0.15 -11.64 -20.04
C HIS A 632 0.50 -12.58 -19.04
N THR A 633 -0.06 -12.69 -17.85
CA THR A 633 0.48 -13.53 -16.78
C THR A 633 -0.63 -14.34 -16.13
N VAL A 634 -0.41 -15.64 -15.96
CA VAL A 634 -1.32 -16.58 -15.34
C VAL A 634 -0.64 -17.27 -14.17
N MET A 635 -1.29 -17.26 -13.01
CA MET A 635 -0.87 -18.02 -11.83
C MET A 635 -1.91 -19.07 -11.46
N THR A 636 -1.46 -20.31 -11.27
CA THR A 636 -2.23 -21.45 -10.75
C THR A 636 -1.39 -22.19 -9.71
N ALA A 637 -1.96 -23.19 -9.02
CA ALA A 637 -1.19 -24.02 -8.11
C ALA A 637 -1.67 -25.48 -8.11
N THR A 638 -0.74 -26.38 -7.78
CA THR A 638 -1.04 -27.73 -7.31
C THR A 638 -0.89 -27.78 -5.79
N LYS A 639 -0.97 -28.97 -5.19
CA LYS A 639 -0.69 -29.15 -3.76
C LYS A 639 0.75 -28.79 -3.36
N SER A 640 1.71 -28.92 -4.28
CA SER A 640 3.14 -28.82 -3.98
C SER A 640 3.87 -27.70 -4.70
N GLU A 641 3.24 -27.05 -5.68
CA GLU A 641 3.90 -26.01 -6.48
C GLU A 641 2.90 -24.94 -6.95
N PHE A 642 3.36 -23.68 -6.98
CA PHE A 642 2.79 -22.63 -7.82
C PHE A 642 3.30 -22.78 -9.25
N ARG A 643 2.47 -22.42 -10.22
CA ARG A 643 2.82 -22.34 -11.64
C ARG A 643 2.53 -20.95 -12.15
N LEU A 644 3.52 -20.38 -12.83
CA LEU A 644 3.45 -19.03 -13.37
C LEU A 644 3.84 -19.06 -14.84
N GLU A 645 2.88 -18.74 -15.69
CA GLU A 645 3.06 -18.58 -17.13
C GLU A 645 3.01 -17.09 -17.44
N ALA A 646 3.95 -16.57 -18.23
CA ALA A 646 3.98 -15.16 -18.58
C ALA A 646 4.40 -14.95 -20.04
N GLN A 647 3.88 -13.91 -20.67
CA GLN A 647 4.29 -13.41 -21.98
C GLN A 647 4.54 -11.91 -21.90
N LEU A 648 5.56 -11.44 -22.60
CA LEU A 648 5.85 -10.03 -22.82
C LEU A 648 6.12 -9.80 -24.30
N LYS A 649 5.33 -8.95 -24.95
CA LYS A 649 5.47 -8.60 -26.38
C LYS A 649 5.57 -7.09 -26.52
N ALA A 650 6.65 -6.64 -27.15
CA ALA A 650 6.94 -5.24 -27.40
C ALA A 650 6.98 -4.97 -28.90
N TYR A 651 6.41 -3.84 -29.32
CA TYR A 651 6.23 -3.46 -30.72
C TYR A 651 6.73 -2.04 -30.99
N GLU A 652 7.47 -1.85 -32.08
CA GLU A 652 7.76 -0.53 -32.67
C GLU A 652 6.84 -0.37 -33.89
N GLY A 653 5.90 0.58 -33.82
CA GLY A 653 4.76 0.61 -34.73
C GLY A 653 3.95 -0.70 -34.64
N ASP A 654 3.86 -1.42 -35.76
CA ASP A 654 3.18 -2.72 -35.84
C ASP A 654 4.16 -3.91 -35.91
N GLN A 655 5.47 -3.65 -35.91
CA GLN A 655 6.50 -4.69 -35.96
C GLN A 655 6.84 -5.17 -34.56
N VAL A 656 6.97 -6.49 -34.39
CA VAL A 656 7.45 -7.08 -33.15
C VAL A 656 8.91 -6.67 -32.95
N PHE A 657 9.14 -5.86 -31.92
CA PHE A 657 10.48 -5.46 -31.51
C PHE A 657 11.12 -6.52 -30.62
N SER A 658 10.39 -7.06 -29.63
CA SER A 658 10.83 -8.15 -28.76
C SER A 658 9.65 -9.01 -28.31
N ALA A 659 9.89 -10.29 -28.06
CA ALA A 659 8.93 -11.20 -27.47
C ALA A 659 9.65 -12.20 -26.55
N ARG A 660 9.11 -12.41 -25.35
CA ARG A 660 9.64 -13.35 -24.36
C ARG A 660 8.49 -14.07 -23.66
N GLU A 661 8.75 -15.31 -23.27
CA GLU A 661 7.80 -16.17 -22.57
C GLU A 661 8.49 -16.83 -21.37
N TRP A 662 7.71 -17.10 -20.33
CA TRP A 662 8.12 -17.77 -19.10
C TRP A 662 7.11 -18.85 -18.77
N ASP A 663 7.61 -20.00 -18.31
CA ASP A 663 6.84 -21.07 -17.67
C ASP A 663 7.70 -21.57 -16.51
N VAL A 664 7.37 -21.11 -15.30
CA VAL A 664 8.16 -21.37 -14.09
C VAL A 664 7.31 -22.01 -13.01
N LYS A 665 7.96 -22.86 -12.21
CA LYS A 665 7.35 -23.59 -11.11
C LYS A 665 8.08 -23.25 -9.82
N VAL A 666 7.31 -23.00 -8.76
CA VAL A 666 7.86 -22.67 -7.45
C VAL A 666 7.27 -23.64 -6.42
N PRO A 667 8.08 -24.44 -5.71
CA PRO A 667 7.58 -25.29 -4.64
C PRO A 667 6.84 -24.49 -3.58
N ARG A 668 5.72 -25.02 -3.09
CA ARG A 668 5.03 -24.45 -1.92
C ARG A 668 5.81 -24.80 -0.66
N ASP A 669 6.05 -23.81 0.17
CA ASP A 669 6.79 -23.95 1.41
C ASP A 669 6.00 -23.34 2.57
N ASN A 670 5.15 -24.18 3.18
CA ASN A 670 4.29 -23.83 4.30
C ASN A 670 3.30 -22.68 4.04
N VAL A 671 3.06 -22.31 2.78
CA VAL A 671 2.09 -21.29 2.31
C VAL A 671 0.99 -21.91 1.45
#